data_AF-A0ABD1N0D2-F1
#
_entry.id   AF-A0ABD1N0D2-F1
#
_cell.length_a   1.000
_cell.length_b   1.000
_cell.length_c   1.000
_cell.angle_alpha   90.00
_cell.angle_beta   90.00
_cell.angle_gamma   90.00
#
_symmetry.space_group_name_H-M   'P 1'
#
loop_
_entity.id
_entity.type
_entity.pdbx_description
1 polymer ?
#
loop_
_entity_poly.entity_id
_entity_poly.type
_entity_poly.pdbx_seq_one_letter_code
_entity_poly.pdbx_strand_id
1 'polypeptide(L)'
;MEESFAVIEGGERIYDNDEKDGSLGDHIIEEIDSFLADIDERLIISRMVSDSVIKGMVNAIEEQAAERIAQKEFEVVELKKILDGCRVGSDETKTMLSLVHHCEPREAAMHQFSYNDMEHDRCTMAVDSLQIAVREQLNLLEKEIHKIRESSSIRRISSGFDSVGLGGILQENIPEKWIYVDKSFECLKGTLDNFCRRMEVMGQLAKAPLSEWQQEQEFQSQIERMVISNGIWGLQQKFEQKLWDLYDSESRNCFNQYKEISSLRQELDSIFKALSVSEAGYLISYGSLENTEEWCHNKRVDHFHVKLSTDHLPSSTKEENGKQEAKINKPDNVDSASLKDMSKEELVDFITKMRRNHDSQVQEKTEENFRLRREILNLKERGSSFPLKKDKEFELLKKKIPDVISKLNEILVGNGKVHQFSENIGSLSSLKDRLNFLQSENHHLKDTLSDKKKELKILSSQLSDAVEKLSHLKLMEKKLLQTIEKHEDDVGDAHTQVSIIQDVYKCFFEDIVSEFRCITEELYLKNSFMQEIYEVIFKEASHSAQASSELGIDESDMESAMMQGLLDINHVIFKETLVDAKEALKLEAAEKEKLNYEILMLKSVVEEKQKLIQGAADDLVEEKQKMVLASKELNNLSAEIIQQHNVIAEKCRELDVTKGNLVAALKEIEQYKEKMHELHQNLEQRMNKLRGTDEKRKALHAVTQKQQEELNLIEAKERKRRKQMESTIYLIHKLLTMVTDFEARVNKDISRNCLRLESMRSEFHSINNKAKVLKTMSLVYKQKLETRSSDLEKAEAEVDLLGDEVDTLLSLLEKIYIALDHYSPILQHYPGIIEILELVRRELTGYSRKLV
;
A
#
# COMPACT_ATOMS: atom_id res chain seq x y z
N MET A 1 -6.68 21.36 -65.52
CA MET A 1 -7.67 20.41 -66.07
C MET A 1 -8.92 20.61 -65.22
N GLU A 2 -9.62 21.72 -65.44
CA GLU A 2 -10.58 21.96 -66.54
C GLU A 2 -11.96 21.43 -66.08
N GLU A 3 -12.94 22.31 -65.79
CA GLU A 3 -13.91 22.91 -66.74
C GLU A 3 -14.99 21.89 -67.19
N SER A 4 -16.30 22.22 -67.30
CA SER A 4 -17.02 23.51 -67.18
C SER A 4 -18.53 23.33 -66.88
N PHE A 5 -19.26 24.46 -66.77
CA PHE A 5 -20.70 24.63 -66.47
C PHE A 5 -21.70 24.17 -67.57
N ALA A 6 -22.85 23.58 -67.16
CA ALA A 6 -24.21 23.63 -67.80
C ALA A 6 -25.25 22.94 -66.86
N VAL A 7 -26.48 23.38 -66.53
CA VAL A 7 -27.34 24.57 -66.80
C VAL A 7 -28.29 24.53 -68.04
N ILE A 8 -29.55 24.97 -67.83
CA ILE A 8 -30.71 25.17 -68.78
C ILE A 8 -31.54 23.91 -69.14
N GLU A 9 -32.88 23.89 -69.38
CA GLU A 9 -34.10 24.53 -68.81
C GLU A 9 -35.38 24.01 -69.57
N GLY A 10 -36.57 23.98 -68.93
CA GLY A 10 -37.90 23.84 -69.59
C GLY A 10 -38.37 22.40 -69.94
N GLY A 11 -39.66 22.15 -70.22
CA GLY A 11 -40.84 23.02 -70.10
C GLY A 11 -42.15 22.48 -70.74
N GLU A 12 -43.23 22.39 -69.94
CA GLU A 12 -44.68 22.43 -70.31
C GLU A 12 -45.43 21.31 -71.10
N ARG A 13 -46.53 20.86 -70.45
CA ARG A 13 -47.94 20.67 -70.93
C ARG A 13 -48.49 19.35 -71.54
N ILE A 14 -49.36 18.72 -70.72
CA ILE A 14 -50.79 18.32 -70.95
C ILE A 14 -51.16 17.49 -72.20
N TYR A 15 -51.64 16.24 -72.00
CA TYR A 15 -53.07 15.87 -72.13
C TYR A 15 -53.36 14.46 -71.55
N ASP A 16 -54.62 14.20 -71.22
CA ASP A 16 -55.10 12.99 -70.52
C ASP A 16 -55.14 11.71 -71.39
N ASN A 17 -55.02 10.56 -70.74
CA ASN A 17 -55.96 9.44 -70.91
C ASN A 17 -55.85 8.43 -69.77
N ASP A 18 -56.98 8.01 -69.22
CA ASP A 18 -57.08 6.81 -68.39
C ASP A 18 -56.92 5.56 -69.26
N GLU A 19 -55.86 4.76 -69.08
CA GLU A 19 -56.05 3.33 -68.89
C GLU A 19 -54.86 2.66 -68.17
N LYS A 20 -55.18 1.60 -67.44
CA LYS A 20 -54.33 0.88 -66.48
C LYS A 20 -52.95 0.51 -67.05
N ASP A 21 -51.88 0.95 -66.39
CA ASP A 21 -50.67 0.14 -66.31
C ASP A 21 -50.09 0.15 -64.88
N GLY A 22 -50.09 -1.02 -64.24
CA GLY A 22 -49.45 -1.25 -62.95
C GLY A 22 -48.02 -1.76 -63.07
N SER A 23 -47.53 -2.03 -64.28
CA SER A 23 -46.23 -2.66 -64.53
C SER A 23 -45.06 -1.66 -64.57
N LEU A 24 -45.32 -0.37 -64.81
CA LEU A 24 -44.26 0.61 -65.02
C LEU A 24 -43.62 1.11 -63.71
N GLY A 25 -44.39 1.16 -62.62
CA GLY A 25 -43.90 1.59 -61.30
C GLY A 25 -42.90 0.59 -60.71
N ASP A 26 -43.25 -0.69 -60.72
CA ASP A 26 -42.40 -1.77 -60.19
C ASP A 26 -41.07 -1.87 -60.97
N HIS A 27 -41.10 -1.72 -62.30
CA HIS A 27 -39.88 -1.76 -63.12
C HIS A 27 -38.93 -0.58 -62.85
N ILE A 28 -39.46 0.61 -62.54
CA ILE A 28 -38.64 1.77 -62.13
C ILE A 28 -38.07 1.56 -60.71
N ILE A 29 -38.81 0.89 -59.82
CA ILE A 29 -38.32 0.52 -58.48
C ILE A 29 -37.22 -0.53 -58.59
N GLU A 30 -37.36 -1.56 -59.42
CA GLU A 30 -36.28 -2.55 -59.66
C GLU A 30 -35.03 -1.90 -60.29
N GLU A 31 -35.18 -0.92 -61.20
CA GLU A 31 -34.05 -0.17 -61.73
C GLU A 31 -33.35 0.71 -60.66
N ILE A 32 -34.12 1.35 -59.78
CA ILE A 32 -33.57 2.16 -58.67
C ILE A 32 -32.88 1.26 -57.62
N ASP A 33 -33.48 0.14 -57.23
CA ASP A 33 -32.87 -0.80 -56.28
C ASP A 33 -31.62 -1.46 -56.88
N SER A 34 -31.62 -1.78 -58.20
CA SER A 34 -30.42 -2.25 -58.91
C SER A 34 -29.33 -1.17 -58.99
N PHE A 35 -29.70 0.10 -59.12
CA PHE A 35 -28.74 1.22 -59.14
C PHE A 35 -28.16 1.50 -57.75
N LEU A 36 -28.97 1.39 -56.70
CA LEU A 36 -28.50 1.46 -55.31
C LEU A 36 -27.58 0.28 -54.96
N ALA A 37 -27.84 -0.92 -55.49
CA ALA A 37 -26.96 -2.07 -55.35
C ALA A 37 -25.59 -1.88 -56.04
N ASP A 38 -25.56 -1.34 -57.27
CA ASP A 38 -24.30 -0.97 -57.95
C ASP A 38 -23.53 0.12 -57.19
N ILE A 39 -24.23 1.09 -56.59
CA ILE A 39 -23.61 2.09 -55.71
C ILE A 39 -22.98 1.42 -54.47
N ASP A 40 -23.69 0.54 -53.78
CA ASP A 40 -23.17 -0.14 -52.57
C ASP A 40 -21.99 -1.07 -52.91
N GLU A 41 -22.05 -1.82 -54.01
CA GLU A 41 -20.92 -2.65 -54.48
C GLU A 41 -19.70 -1.79 -54.85
N ARG A 42 -19.89 -0.67 -55.57
CA ARG A 42 -18.81 0.30 -55.83
C ARG A 42 -18.25 0.92 -54.56
N LEU A 43 -19.08 1.18 -53.55
CA LEU A 43 -18.66 1.78 -52.28
C LEU A 43 -17.87 0.77 -51.44
N ILE A 44 -18.27 -0.50 -51.43
CA ILE A 44 -17.50 -1.62 -50.87
C ILE A 44 -16.14 -1.75 -51.59
N ILE A 45 -16.11 -1.76 -52.92
CA ILE A 45 -14.87 -1.83 -53.70
C ILE A 45 -13.98 -0.61 -53.43
N SER A 46 -14.53 0.60 -53.46
CA SER A 46 -13.80 1.85 -53.16
C SER A 46 -13.20 1.83 -51.75
N ARG A 47 -13.92 1.28 -50.77
CA ARG A 47 -13.41 1.08 -49.41
C ARG A 47 -12.30 0.04 -49.36
N MET A 48 -12.48 -1.13 -49.98
CA MET A 48 -11.45 -2.17 -50.04
C MET A 48 -10.16 -1.69 -50.72
N VAL A 49 -10.27 -0.90 -51.79
CA VAL A 49 -9.13 -0.25 -52.44
C VAL A 49 -8.49 0.79 -51.52
N SER A 50 -9.27 1.63 -50.84
CA SER A 50 -8.77 2.63 -49.89
C SER A 50 -8.02 2.00 -48.71
N ASP A 51 -8.62 0.99 -48.07
CA ASP A 51 -8.02 0.24 -46.97
C ASP A 51 -6.74 -0.49 -47.42
N SER A 52 -6.70 -0.99 -48.66
CA SER A 52 -5.51 -1.61 -49.26
C SER A 52 -4.39 -0.61 -49.56
N VAL A 53 -4.72 0.58 -50.08
CA VAL A 53 -3.76 1.67 -50.33
C VAL A 53 -3.20 2.20 -49.02
N ILE A 54 -4.05 2.46 -48.01
CA ILE A 54 -3.64 2.89 -46.67
C ILE A 54 -2.71 1.84 -46.04
N LYS A 55 -3.06 0.55 -46.12
CA LYS A 55 -2.20 -0.53 -45.64
C LYS A 55 -0.86 -0.59 -46.38
N GLY A 56 -0.86 -0.41 -47.71
CA GLY A 56 0.38 -0.31 -48.50
C GLY A 56 1.27 0.85 -48.06
N MET A 57 0.68 2.02 -47.81
CA MET A 57 1.41 3.20 -47.30
C MET A 57 1.95 2.98 -45.88
N VAL A 58 1.16 2.38 -44.97
CA VAL A 58 1.60 2.07 -43.60
C VAL A 58 2.76 1.07 -43.62
N ASN A 59 2.65 -0.01 -44.39
CA ASN A 59 3.72 -0.99 -44.55
C ASN A 59 5.01 -0.35 -45.10
N ALA A 60 4.91 0.53 -46.11
CA ALA A 60 6.08 1.21 -46.67
C ALA A 60 6.73 2.21 -45.70
N ILE A 61 5.94 2.85 -44.82
CA ILE A 61 6.44 3.71 -43.74
C ILE A 61 7.10 2.87 -42.63
N GLU A 62 6.54 1.71 -42.30
CA GLU A 62 7.10 0.75 -41.34
C GLU A 62 8.44 0.19 -41.83
N GLU A 63 8.53 -0.20 -43.10
CA GLU A 63 9.77 -0.67 -43.74
C GLU A 63 10.84 0.43 -43.81
N GLN A 64 10.48 1.66 -44.20
CA GLN A 64 11.39 2.82 -44.16
C GLN A 64 11.83 3.18 -42.73
N ALA A 65 10.97 3.00 -41.72
CA ALA A 65 11.34 3.21 -40.33
C ALA A 65 12.33 2.14 -39.85
N ALA A 66 12.09 0.86 -40.19
CA ALA A 66 12.99 -0.24 -39.88
C ALA A 66 14.38 -0.07 -40.54
N GLU A 67 14.43 0.35 -41.81
CA GLU A 67 15.69 0.66 -42.51
C GLU A 67 16.47 1.78 -41.81
N ARG A 68 15.81 2.86 -41.42
CA ARG A 68 16.45 3.96 -40.68
C ARG A 68 16.92 3.55 -39.28
N ILE A 69 16.18 2.68 -38.59
CA ILE A 69 16.61 2.13 -37.30
C ILE A 69 17.87 1.28 -37.49
N ALA A 70 17.88 0.34 -38.45
CA ALA A 70 19.04 -0.48 -38.75
C ALA A 70 20.27 0.36 -39.17
N GLN A 71 20.08 1.44 -39.95
CA GLN A 71 21.14 2.39 -40.28
C GLN A 71 21.71 3.07 -39.01
N LYS A 72 20.85 3.50 -38.09
CA LYS A 72 21.29 4.15 -36.83
C LYS A 72 21.91 3.17 -35.84
N GLU A 73 21.46 1.93 -35.79
CA GLU A 73 22.12 0.87 -35.04
C GLU A 73 23.53 0.58 -35.61
N PHE A 74 23.70 0.58 -36.93
CA PHE A 74 25.01 0.46 -37.56
C PHE A 74 25.94 1.64 -37.22
N GLU A 75 25.45 2.89 -37.32
CA GLU A 75 26.20 4.08 -36.88
C GLU A 75 26.61 4.00 -35.41
N VAL A 76 25.73 3.53 -34.52
CA VAL A 76 26.03 3.35 -33.09
C VAL A 76 27.07 2.25 -32.87
N VAL A 77 27.04 1.15 -33.63
CA VAL A 77 28.07 0.10 -33.58
C VAL A 77 29.41 0.62 -34.11
N GLU A 78 29.43 1.45 -35.15
CA GLU A 78 30.65 2.08 -35.67
C GLU A 78 31.25 3.08 -34.66
N LEU A 79 30.43 3.96 -34.07
CA LEU A 79 30.84 4.86 -32.99
C LEU A 79 31.36 4.10 -31.76
N LYS A 80 30.71 2.99 -31.39
CA LYS A 80 31.17 2.12 -30.30
C LYS A 80 32.52 1.46 -30.63
N LYS A 81 32.71 1.02 -31.88
CA LYS A 81 33.99 0.48 -32.37
C LYS A 81 35.11 1.52 -32.40
N ILE A 82 34.79 2.80 -32.66
CA ILE A 82 35.74 3.92 -32.53
C ILE A 82 36.10 4.14 -31.05
N LEU A 83 35.12 4.12 -30.14
CA LEU A 83 35.33 4.24 -28.70
C LEU A 83 36.20 3.09 -28.13
N ASP A 84 35.94 1.85 -28.54
CA ASP A 84 36.76 0.68 -28.20
C ASP A 84 38.16 0.76 -28.83
N GLY A 85 38.28 1.32 -30.03
CA GLY A 85 39.55 1.61 -30.70
C GLY A 85 40.43 2.59 -29.93
N CYS A 86 39.83 3.61 -29.29
CA CYS A 86 40.54 4.51 -28.37
C CYS A 86 41.00 3.85 -27.07
N ARG A 87 40.63 2.58 -26.81
CA ARG A 87 40.97 1.84 -25.58
C ARG A 87 42.12 0.83 -25.75
N VAL A 88 42.65 0.67 -26.97
CA VAL A 88 43.74 -0.28 -27.27
C VAL A 88 44.85 0.43 -28.05
N GLY A 89 45.55 1.35 -27.38
CA GLY A 89 46.68 2.09 -27.93
C GLY A 89 47.63 2.60 -26.84
N SER A 90 48.92 2.29 -26.99
CA SER A 90 50.03 2.58 -26.08
C SER A 90 49.98 1.90 -24.70
N ASP A 91 50.94 1.01 -24.48
CA ASP A 91 51.56 0.81 -23.17
C ASP A 91 52.40 2.08 -22.81
N GLU A 92 53.10 2.07 -21.67
CA GLU A 92 54.08 3.10 -21.27
C GLU A 92 53.59 4.50 -20.81
N THR A 93 52.52 4.60 -20.00
CA THR A 93 52.37 5.75 -19.05
C THR A 93 52.04 5.32 -17.62
N LYS A 94 53.03 4.76 -16.90
CA LYS A 94 52.91 4.43 -15.47
C LYS A 94 53.17 5.63 -14.55
N THR A 95 52.23 6.57 -14.47
CA THR A 95 52.04 7.50 -13.33
C THR A 95 50.72 8.28 -13.50
N MET A 96 50.28 9.05 -12.48
CA MET A 96 49.16 10.01 -12.55
C MET A 96 47.71 9.46 -12.65
N LEU A 97 47.41 8.25 -12.15
CA LEU A 97 46.01 7.77 -12.13
C LEU A 97 45.65 6.89 -10.91
N SER A 98 45.66 7.49 -9.71
CA SER A 98 45.42 6.79 -8.43
C SER A 98 44.43 7.50 -7.50
N LEU A 99 43.43 8.23 -8.02
CA LEU A 99 42.44 8.96 -7.19
C LEU A 99 41.00 9.01 -7.77
N VAL A 100 40.59 8.05 -8.61
CA VAL A 100 39.17 7.90 -9.00
C VAL A 100 38.74 6.42 -8.97
N HIS A 101 38.27 5.98 -7.81
CA HIS A 101 37.46 4.78 -7.57
C HIS A 101 36.14 5.28 -6.96
N HIS A 102 34.93 4.87 -7.35
CA HIS A 102 34.45 3.94 -8.38
C HIS A 102 33.14 4.50 -8.99
N CYS A 103 32.79 4.09 -10.22
CA CYS A 103 31.41 3.70 -10.56
C CYS A 103 31.33 2.94 -11.88
N GLU A 104 31.01 1.64 -11.82
CA GLU A 104 30.45 0.92 -12.96
C GLU A 104 28.92 1.12 -12.96
N PRO A 105 28.27 1.41 -14.09
CA PRO A 105 26.81 1.51 -14.15
C PRO A 105 26.18 0.11 -14.11
N ARG A 106 25.90 -0.40 -12.91
CA ARG A 106 25.12 -1.63 -12.74
C ARG A 106 23.65 -1.35 -13.00
N GLU A 107 23.14 -1.86 -14.11
CA GLU A 107 21.74 -1.71 -14.51
C GLU A 107 20.76 -2.34 -13.49
N ALA A 108 19.49 -1.90 -13.56
CA ALA A 108 18.34 -2.40 -12.81
C ALA A 108 18.30 -2.16 -11.28
N ALA A 109 18.15 -0.88 -10.89
CA ALA A 109 17.37 -0.50 -9.70
C ALA A 109 16.72 0.88 -9.90
N MET A 110 15.39 0.99 -9.75
CA MET A 110 14.68 2.27 -9.74
C MET A 110 14.57 2.85 -8.32
N HIS A 111 14.46 4.19 -8.24
CA HIS A 111 14.10 4.98 -7.05
C HIS A 111 15.08 4.94 -5.86
N GLN A 112 16.10 5.81 -5.89
CA GLN A 112 16.17 7.02 -5.04
C GLN A 112 17.53 7.73 -5.23
N PHE A 113 17.54 8.84 -5.98
CA PHE A 113 18.71 9.73 -6.03
C PHE A 113 18.57 10.85 -4.99
N SER A 114 19.61 11.03 -4.18
CA SER A 114 19.69 12.06 -3.14
C SER A 114 20.52 13.24 -3.63
N TYR A 115 19.90 14.43 -3.71
CA TYR A 115 20.53 15.77 -3.67
C TYR A 115 21.96 15.89 -4.26
N ASN A 116 22.04 16.14 -5.57
CA ASN A 116 23.31 16.26 -6.31
C ASN A 116 23.96 17.66 -6.28
N ASP A 117 23.49 18.58 -5.41
CA ASP A 117 24.01 19.96 -5.26
C ASP A 117 25.55 20.03 -5.14
N MET A 118 26.14 19.09 -4.39
CA MET A 118 27.58 19.06 -4.12
C MET A 118 28.47 18.68 -5.32
N GLU A 119 27.92 18.15 -6.42
CA GLU A 119 28.73 17.77 -7.58
C GLU A 119 28.91 18.94 -8.56
N HIS A 120 27.89 19.78 -8.72
CA HIS A 120 27.92 20.88 -9.68
C HIS A 120 28.82 22.05 -9.23
N ASP A 121 28.92 22.27 -7.91
CA ASP A 121 29.84 23.24 -7.32
C ASP A 121 31.31 22.82 -7.55
N ARG A 122 31.63 21.53 -7.37
CA ARG A 122 32.95 20.97 -7.71
C ARG A 122 33.31 21.12 -9.19
N CYS A 123 32.37 20.90 -10.11
CA CYS A 123 32.60 21.14 -11.53
C CYS A 123 32.86 22.63 -11.84
N THR A 124 32.16 23.55 -11.18
CA THR A 124 32.37 25.01 -11.34
C THR A 124 33.78 25.39 -10.85
N MET A 125 34.12 25.03 -9.61
CA MET A 125 35.45 25.24 -9.00
C MET A 125 36.62 24.69 -9.84
N ALA A 126 36.42 23.54 -10.51
CA ALA A 126 37.43 22.93 -11.37
C ALA A 126 37.69 23.73 -12.66
N VAL A 127 36.64 24.33 -13.25
CA VAL A 127 36.78 25.20 -14.44
C VAL A 127 37.49 26.50 -14.09
N ASP A 128 37.16 27.10 -12.95
CA ASP A 128 37.81 28.33 -12.47
C ASP A 128 39.29 28.10 -12.15
N SER A 129 39.59 26.98 -11.45
CA SER A 129 40.97 26.54 -11.17
C SER A 129 41.78 26.32 -12.45
N LEU A 130 41.18 25.71 -13.47
CA LEU A 130 41.81 25.50 -14.78
C LEU A 130 42.04 26.83 -15.52
N GLN A 131 41.09 27.77 -15.47
CA GLN A 131 41.25 29.09 -16.08
C GLN A 131 42.41 29.87 -15.45
N ILE A 132 42.53 29.83 -14.11
CA ILE A 132 43.65 30.46 -13.38
C ILE A 132 44.98 29.82 -13.80
N ALA A 133 45.09 28.49 -13.72
CA ALA A 133 46.32 27.77 -14.03
C ALA A 133 46.82 28.03 -15.47
N VAL A 134 45.93 28.08 -16.47
CA VAL A 134 46.35 28.34 -17.85
C VAL A 134 46.74 29.82 -18.07
N ARG A 135 46.10 30.78 -17.38
CA ARG A 135 46.56 32.18 -17.38
C ARG A 135 47.96 32.32 -16.78
N GLU A 136 48.25 31.61 -15.70
CA GLU A 136 49.59 31.60 -15.08
C GLU A 136 50.66 31.02 -16.01
N GLN A 137 50.35 29.90 -16.69
CA GLN A 137 51.27 29.29 -17.67
C GLN A 137 51.51 30.18 -18.89
N LEU A 138 50.48 30.87 -19.40
CA LEU A 138 50.66 31.87 -20.46
C LEU A 138 51.55 33.04 -20.00
N ASN A 139 51.34 33.56 -18.79
CA ASN A 139 52.17 34.64 -18.23
C ASN A 139 53.63 34.21 -17.96
N LEU A 140 53.89 32.92 -17.72
CA LEU A 140 55.24 32.35 -17.65
C LEU A 140 55.89 32.28 -19.04
N LEU A 141 55.16 31.80 -20.05
CA LEU A 141 55.63 31.72 -21.43
C LEU A 141 55.92 33.11 -22.02
N GLU A 142 55.10 34.11 -21.71
CA GLU A 142 55.31 35.52 -22.10
C GLU A 142 56.65 36.06 -21.57
N LYS A 143 57.00 35.72 -20.31
CA LYS A 143 58.27 36.12 -19.67
C LYS A 143 59.49 35.43 -20.29
N GLU A 144 59.41 34.14 -20.64
CA GLU A 144 60.52 33.44 -21.30
C GLU A 144 60.73 33.92 -22.74
N ILE A 145 59.66 34.20 -23.48
CA ILE A 145 59.75 34.86 -24.80
C ILE A 145 60.48 36.21 -24.68
N HIS A 146 60.16 37.01 -23.66
CA HIS A 146 60.87 38.26 -23.38
C HIS A 146 62.36 38.07 -23.05
N LYS A 147 62.73 37.09 -22.21
CA LYS A 147 64.15 36.79 -21.91
C LYS A 147 64.93 36.39 -23.15
N ILE A 148 64.35 35.58 -24.05
CA ILE A 148 65.02 35.16 -25.30
C ILE A 148 65.18 36.36 -26.26
N ARG A 149 64.19 37.26 -26.30
CA ARG A 149 64.22 38.53 -27.06
C ARG A 149 65.31 39.48 -26.55
N GLU A 150 65.52 39.59 -25.24
CA GLU A 150 66.64 40.35 -24.68
C GLU A 150 67.98 39.67 -24.96
N SER A 151 68.08 38.35 -24.73
CA SER A 151 69.31 37.56 -24.91
C SER A 151 69.84 37.54 -26.34
N SER A 152 68.97 37.74 -27.34
CA SER A 152 69.36 37.80 -28.76
C SER A 152 69.87 39.19 -29.19
N SER A 153 69.85 40.20 -28.32
CA SER A 153 70.31 41.57 -28.61
C SER A 153 71.79 41.83 -28.23
N ILE A 154 72.69 40.91 -28.59
CA ILE A 154 74.12 40.97 -28.20
C ILE A 154 74.80 42.25 -28.73
N ARG A 155 74.99 43.21 -27.82
CA ARG A 155 75.73 44.46 -28.04
C ARG A 155 77.23 44.17 -28.10
N ARG A 156 77.77 44.00 -29.31
CA ARG A 156 79.19 43.73 -29.58
C ARG A 156 80.10 44.79 -28.95
N ILE A 157 80.80 44.45 -27.86
CA ILE A 157 81.84 45.29 -27.26
C ILE A 157 83.09 45.22 -28.14
N SER A 158 83.67 46.39 -28.43
CA SER A 158 84.86 46.53 -29.27
C SER A 158 86.15 46.32 -28.47
N SER A 159 86.97 45.36 -28.89
CA SER A 159 88.43 45.44 -28.76
C SER A 159 89.01 45.43 -30.17
N GLY A 160 90.01 46.28 -30.44
CA GLY A 160 90.42 46.62 -31.79
C GLY A 160 91.56 45.78 -32.36
N PHE A 161 91.60 45.65 -33.68
CA PHE A 161 92.83 45.54 -34.46
C PHE A 161 92.57 46.09 -35.87
N ASP A 162 93.49 46.89 -36.39
CA ASP A 162 93.39 47.50 -37.72
C ASP A 162 93.84 46.53 -38.82
N SER A 163 93.01 46.35 -39.86
CA SER A 163 93.50 46.22 -41.24
C SER A 163 92.38 46.32 -42.29
N VAL A 164 92.38 47.44 -43.01
CA VAL A 164 92.03 47.63 -44.43
C VAL A 164 91.09 46.60 -45.10
N GLY A 165 89.82 46.99 -45.22
CA GLY A 165 89.16 47.06 -46.53
C GLY A 165 88.73 45.78 -47.25
N LEU A 166 87.49 45.34 -46.97
CA LEU A 166 86.52 44.95 -48.01
C LEU A 166 85.10 44.97 -47.42
N GLY A 167 84.27 45.92 -47.84
CA GLY A 167 82.89 46.04 -47.36
C GLY A 167 81.91 45.31 -48.28
N GLY A 168 81.10 44.40 -47.74
CA GLY A 168 80.01 43.78 -48.49
C GLY A 168 79.29 42.65 -47.77
N ILE A 169 77.96 42.78 -47.68
CA ILE A 169 76.97 41.70 -47.53
C ILE A 169 77.08 40.85 -46.24
N LEU A 170 76.41 41.29 -45.18
CA LEU A 170 75.23 40.58 -44.63
C LEU A 170 74.57 41.45 -43.55
N GLN A 171 73.34 41.89 -43.80
CA GLN A 171 72.50 42.60 -42.85
C GLN A 171 71.25 41.74 -42.58
N GLU A 172 71.25 41.00 -41.47
CA GLU A 172 70.13 40.12 -41.14
C GLU A 172 68.98 40.87 -40.45
N ASN A 173 67.80 40.84 -41.06
CA ASN A 173 66.56 41.36 -40.49
C ASN A 173 66.03 40.43 -39.37
N ILE A 174 66.60 40.56 -38.18
CA ILE A 174 66.14 39.87 -36.97
C ILE A 174 64.78 40.40 -36.43
N PRO A 175 64.41 41.70 -36.50
CA PRO A 175 63.19 42.21 -35.84
C PRO A 175 61.86 41.62 -36.34
N GLU A 176 61.72 41.34 -37.63
CA GLU A 176 60.42 41.02 -38.26
C GLU A 176 59.85 39.68 -37.80
N LYS A 177 60.72 38.71 -37.46
CA LYS A 177 60.29 37.38 -36.97
C LYS A 177 59.63 37.45 -35.60
N TRP A 178 60.12 38.30 -34.69
CA TRP A 178 59.54 38.45 -33.35
C TRP A 178 58.14 39.06 -33.39
N ILE A 179 57.84 39.96 -34.32
CA ILE A 179 56.49 40.51 -34.52
C ILE A 179 55.48 39.40 -34.87
N TYR A 180 55.91 38.38 -35.62
CA TYR A 180 55.06 37.23 -35.92
C TYR A 180 54.85 36.32 -34.70
N VAL A 181 55.87 36.15 -33.85
CA VAL A 181 55.77 35.41 -32.57
C VAL A 181 54.82 36.11 -31.60
N ASP A 182 55.03 37.42 -31.34
CA ASP A 182 54.17 38.25 -30.48
C ASP A 182 52.70 38.16 -30.93
N LYS A 183 52.45 38.30 -32.24
CA LYS A 183 51.09 38.22 -32.83
C LYS A 183 50.49 36.82 -32.75
N SER A 184 51.29 35.77 -32.86
CA SER A 184 50.82 34.39 -32.72
C SER A 184 50.47 34.06 -31.27
N PHE A 185 51.26 34.57 -30.31
CA PHE A 185 51.03 34.41 -28.88
C PHE A 185 49.75 35.12 -28.42
N GLU A 186 49.52 36.38 -28.81
CA GLU A 186 48.25 37.07 -28.54
C GLU A 186 47.05 36.40 -29.24
N CYS A 187 47.24 35.82 -30.43
CA CYS A 187 46.19 35.02 -31.07
C CYS A 187 45.87 33.73 -30.29
N LEU A 188 46.86 33.08 -29.69
CA LEU A 188 46.65 31.91 -28.82
C LEU A 188 45.93 32.30 -27.52
N LYS A 189 46.39 33.37 -26.86
CA LYS A 189 45.82 33.96 -25.64
C LYS A 189 44.35 34.33 -25.83
N GLY A 190 44.01 35.06 -26.90
CA GLY A 190 42.63 35.40 -27.26
C GLY A 190 41.76 34.18 -27.64
N THR A 191 42.35 33.15 -28.27
CA THR A 191 41.65 31.88 -28.58
C THR A 191 41.27 31.14 -27.29
N LEU A 192 42.17 31.10 -26.32
CA LEU A 192 42.00 30.36 -25.07
C LEU A 192 41.04 31.08 -24.12
N ASP A 193 41.10 32.41 -24.03
CA ASP A 193 40.10 33.22 -23.32
C ASP A 193 38.67 33.01 -23.86
N ASN A 194 38.52 32.89 -25.18
CA ASN A 194 37.25 32.58 -25.84
C ASN A 194 36.77 31.15 -25.53
N PHE A 195 37.69 30.17 -25.44
CA PHE A 195 37.37 28.81 -25.01
C PHE A 195 36.88 28.75 -23.56
N CYS A 196 37.58 29.41 -22.61
CA CYS A 196 37.13 29.49 -21.22
C CYS A 196 35.76 30.15 -21.10
N ARG A 197 35.53 31.27 -21.80
CA ARG A 197 34.23 31.96 -21.79
C ARG A 197 33.11 31.10 -22.39
N ARG A 198 33.41 30.24 -23.37
CA ARG A 198 32.44 29.25 -23.88
C ARG A 198 32.12 28.16 -22.84
N MET A 199 33.11 27.65 -22.09
CA MET A 199 32.84 26.70 -21.00
C MET A 199 31.99 27.33 -19.89
N GLU A 200 32.29 28.57 -19.50
CA GLU A 200 31.53 29.34 -18.52
C GLU A 200 30.06 29.50 -18.94
N VAL A 201 29.81 29.89 -20.19
CA VAL A 201 28.46 30.01 -20.77
C VAL A 201 27.75 28.64 -20.85
N MET A 202 28.45 27.54 -21.17
CA MET A 202 27.86 26.19 -21.13
C MET A 202 27.50 25.75 -19.70
N GLY A 203 28.31 26.10 -18.71
CA GLY A 203 28.01 25.86 -17.29
C GLY A 203 26.82 26.68 -16.78
N GLN A 204 26.59 27.89 -17.31
CA GLN A 204 25.39 28.68 -17.02
C GLN A 204 24.15 28.12 -17.73
N LEU A 205 24.27 27.69 -18.99
CA LEU A 205 23.19 27.05 -19.76
C LEU A 205 22.73 25.71 -19.16
N ALA A 206 23.58 25.00 -18.41
CA ALA A 206 23.18 23.80 -17.67
C ALA A 206 22.30 24.10 -16.44
N LYS A 207 22.49 25.26 -15.79
CA LYS A 207 21.79 25.61 -14.54
C LYS A 207 20.32 25.98 -14.73
N ALA A 208 19.98 26.66 -15.83
CA ALA A 208 18.61 27.08 -16.12
C ALA A 208 17.60 25.91 -16.25
N PRO A 209 17.73 24.97 -17.20
CA PRO A 209 16.77 23.88 -17.37
C PRO A 209 16.79 22.90 -16.20
N LEU A 210 17.90 22.78 -15.47
CA LEU A 210 17.97 21.97 -14.25
C LEU A 210 17.09 22.58 -13.13
N SER A 211 17.11 23.92 -12.97
CA SER A 211 16.25 24.59 -11.99
C SER A 211 14.76 24.49 -12.31
N GLU A 212 14.39 24.60 -13.59
CA GLU A 212 13.01 24.40 -14.06
C GLU A 212 12.58 22.93 -13.86
N TRP A 213 13.42 21.96 -14.22
CA TRP A 213 13.16 20.53 -14.00
C TRP A 213 13.01 20.19 -12.50
N GLN A 214 13.86 20.75 -11.64
CA GLN A 214 13.81 20.52 -10.19
C GLN A 214 12.56 21.16 -9.55
N GLN A 215 12.12 22.32 -10.05
CA GLN A 215 10.86 22.94 -9.66
C GLN A 215 9.64 22.14 -10.15
N GLU A 216 9.68 21.60 -11.36
CA GLU A 216 8.64 20.72 -11.91
C GLU A 216 8.55 19.40 -11.11
N GLN A 217 9.67 18.81 -10.71
CA GLN A 217 9.68 17.63 -9.83
C GLN A 217 9.12 17.93 -8.43
N GLU A 218 9.40 19.10 -7.85
CA GLU A 218 8.78 19.54 -6.59
C GLU A 218 7.26 19.70 -6.74
N PHE A 219 6.79 20.31 -7.85
CA PHE A 219 5.37 20.44 -8.18
C PHE A 219 4.68 19.08 -8.42
N GLN A 220 5.27 18.22 -9.24
CA GLN A 220 4.77 16.86 -9.49
C GLN A 220 4.66 16.09 -8.16
N SER A 221 5.67 16.17 -7.30
CA SER A 221 5.66 15.53 -5.98
C SER A 221 4.61 16.12 -5.03
N GLN A 222 4.29 17.42 -5.13
CA GLN A 222 3.16 18.02 -4.40
C GLN A 222 1.80 17.54 -4.94
N ILE A 223 1.64 17.45 -6.26
CA ILE A 223 0.42 16.96 -6.92
C ILE A 223 0.18 15.49 -6.57
N GLU A 224 1.21 14.63 -6.63
CA GLU A 224 1.13 13.23 -6.20
C GLU A 224 0.72 13.11 -4.73
N ARG A 225 1.35 13.87 -3.82
CA ARG A 225 0.95 13.93 -2.40
C ARG A 225 -0.52 14.33 -2.23
N MET A 226 -0.99 15.32 -2.98
CA MET A 226 -2.38 15.79 -2.93
C MET A 226 -3.37 14.75 -3.49
N VAL A 227 -3.05 14.11 -4.62
CA VAL A 227 -3.87 13.05 -5.23
C VAL A 227 -3.95 11.82 -4.33
N ILE A 228 -2.83 11.39 -3.75
CA ILE A 228 -2.79 10.28 -2.79
C ILE A 228 -3.60 10.63 -1.53
N SER A 229 -3.44 11.84 -0.99
CA SER A 229 -4.20 12.30 0.18
C SER A 229 -5.71 12.34 -0.08
N ASN A 230 -6.15 12.91 -1.21
CA ASN A 230 -7.55 12.93 -1.62
C ASN A 230 -8.10 11.53 -1.90
N GLY A 231 -7.29 10.63 -2.47
CA GLY A 231 -7.65 9.22 -2.68
C GLY A 231 -7.88 8.47 -1.36
N ILE A 232 -6.96 8.63 -0.41
CA ILE A 232 -7.08 8.05 0.94
C ILE A 232 -8.30 8.63 1.68
N TRP A 233 -8.48 9.94 1.66
CA TRP A 233 -9.61 10.61 2.33
C TRP A 233 -10.96 10.21 1.71
N GLY A 234 -11.06 10.15 0.38
CA GLY A 234 -12.26 9.70 -0.33
C GLY A 234 -12.55 8.21 -0.14
N LEU A 235 -11.53 7.37 0.09
CA LEU A 235 -11.72 5.98 0.53
C LEU A 235 -12.20 5.92 1.99
N GLN A 236 -11.59 6.70 2.88
CA GLN A 236 -11.95 6.77 4.30
C GLN A 236 -13.42 7.20 4.48
N GLN A 237 -13.88 8.25 3.79
CA GLN A 237 -15.30 8.63 3.80
C GLN A 237 -16.22 7.50 3.32
N LYS A 238 -15.86 6.79 2.24
CA LYS A 238 -16.67 5.67 1.71
C LYS A 238 -16.70 4.47 2.66
N PHE A 239 -15.63 4.23 3.43
CA PHE A 239 -15.61 3.21 4.47
C PHE A 239 -16.40 3.62 5.70
N GLU A 240 -16.25 4.86 6.19
CA GLU A 240 -17.03 5.36 7.33
C GLU A 240 -18.53 5.40 6.99
N GLN A 241 -18.92 5.86 5.79
CA GLN A 241 -20.33 5.87 5.37
C GLN A 241 -20.90 4.45 5.30
N LYS A 242 -20.20 3.49 4.68
CA LYS A 242 -20.64 2.08 4.69
C LYS A 242 -20.74 1.47 6.09
N LEU A 243 -19.86 1.87 7.02
CA LEU A 243 -19.94 1.44 8.41
C LEU A 243 -21.17 2.03 9.11
N TRP A 244 -21.53 3.29 8.85
CA TRP A 244 -22.77 3.89 9.35
C TRP A 244 -24.03 3.24 8.74
N ASP A 245 -24.04 2.98 7.44
CA ASP A 245 -25.16 2.31 6.74
C ASP A 245 -25.40 0.89 7.31
N LEU A 246 -24.33 0.12 7.57
CA LEU A 246 -24.40 -1.18 8.23
C LEU A 246 -24.85 -1.06 9.69
N TYR A 247 -24.29 -0.11 10.44
CA TYR A 247 -24.63 0.13 11.84
C TYR A 247 -26.13 0.43 12.01
N ASP A 248 -26.69 1.35 11.23
CA ASP A 248 -28.08 1.80 11.38
C ASP A 248 -29.11 0.76 10.87
N SER A 249 -28.73 -0.06 9.89
CA SER A 249 -29.59 -1.11 9.34
C SER A 249 -29.58 -2.41 10.15
N GLU A 250 -28.44 -2.84 10.70
CA GLU A 250 -28.34 -4.10 11.45
C GLU A 250 -28.72 -3.93 12.94
N SER A 251 -28.35 -2.81 13.57
CA SER A 251 -28.64 -2.55 15.00
C SER A 251 -30.14 -2.41 15.29
N ARG A 252 -30.88 -1.62 14.50
CA ARG A 252 -32.33 -1.42 14.68
C ARG A 252 -33.10 -2.73 14.54
N ASN A 253 -32.76 -3.53 13.52
CA ASN A 253 -33.40 -4.83 13.30
C ASN A 253 -33.15 -5.81 14.45
N CYS A 254 -31.89 -5.95 14.89
CA CYS A 254 -31.57 -6.89 15.97
C CYS A 254 -32.12 -6.43 17.33
N PHE A 255 -32.14 -5.12 17.63
CA PHE A 255 -32.70 -4.58 18.85
C PHE A 255 -34.23 -4.75 18.92
N ASN A 256 -34.94 -4.50 17.82
CA ASN A 256 -36.40 -4.72 17.75
C ASN A 256 -36.74 -6.21 17.93
N GLN A 257 -36.05 -7.11 17.22
CA GLN A 257 -36.24 -8.56 17.36
C GLN A 257 -35.96 -9.04 18.80
N TYR A 258 -34.89 -8.56 19.44
CA TYR A 258 -34.60 -8.87 20.85
C TYR A 258 -35.73 -8.39 21.78
N LYS A 259 -36.27 -7.19 21.55
CA LYS A 259 -37.38 -6.62 22.33
C LYS A 259 -38.67 -7.43 22.18
N GLU A 260 -39.01 -7.85 20.95
CA GLU A 260 -40.19 -8.69 20.65
C GLU A 260 -40.06 -10.09 21.26
N ILE A 261 -38.90 -10.73 21.15
CA ILE A 261 -38.62 -12.03 21.80
C ILE A 261 -38.72 -11.90 23.33
N SER A 262 -38.26 -10.79 23.90
CA SER A 262 -38.35 -10.50 25.34
C SER A 262 -39.80 -10.29 25.82
N SER A 263 -40.64 -9.56 25.07
CA SER A 263 -42.06 -9.38 25.44
C SER A 263 -42.86 -10.68 25.33
N LEU A 264 -42.70 -11.44 24.23
CA LEU A 264 -43.29 -12.78 24.07
C LEU A 264 -42.91 -13.72 25.23
N ARG A 265 -41.65 -13.63 25.70
CA ARG A 265 -41.13 -14.39 26.85
C ARG A 265 -41.63 -13.90 28.22
N GLN A 266 -42.16 -12.68 28.33
CA GLN A 266 -42.86 -12.18 29.53
C GLN A 266 -44.36 -12.55 29.50
N GLU A 267 -45.01 -12.40 28.35
CA GLU A 267 -46.42 -12.79 28.15
C GLU A 267 -46.62 -14.29 28.41
N LEU A 268 -45.75 -15.14 27.85
CA LEU A 268 -45.82 -16.59 28.02
C LEU A 268 -45.57 -17.05 29.48
N ASP A 269 -44.69 -16.37 30.21
CA ASP A 269 -44.45 -16.59 31.64
C ASP A 269 -45.65 -16.13 32.51
N SER A 270 -46.34 -15.05 32.09
CA SER A 270 -47.57 -14.57 32.74
C SER A 270 -48.73 -15.56 32.55
N ILE A 271 -48.87 -16.10 31.32
CA ILE A 271 -49.82 -17.18 31.00
C ILE A 271 -49.50 -18.44 31.82
N PHE A 272 -48.22 -18.83 31.91
CA PHE A 272 -47.80 -20.00 32.71
C PHE A 272 -48.18 -19.88 34.19
N LYS A 273 -47.99 -18.69 34.78
CA LYS A 273 -48.36 -18.41 36.17
C LYS A 273 -49.88 -18.51 36.37
N ALA A 274 -50.68 -17.92 35.48
CA ALA A 274 -52.14 -18.03 35.54
C ALA A 274 -52.63 -19.50 35.46
N LEU A 275 -52.07 -20.30 34.55
CA LEU A 275 -52.39 -21.72 34.41
C LEU A 275 -51.96 -22.58 35.61
N SER A 276 -50.99 -22.11 36.39
CA SER A 276 -50.45 -22.85 37.55
C SER A 276 -51.27 -22.67 38.83
N VAL A 277 -51.96 -21.53 38.99
CA VAL A 277 -52.78 -21.22 40.19
C VAL A 277 -54.06 -22.09 40.27
N SER A 278 -54.56 -22.61 39.14
CA SER A 278 -55.86 -23.28 39.06
C SER A 278 -55.96 -24.68 39.74
N GLU A 279 -54.88 -25.21 40.32
CA GLU A 279 -54.86 -26.58 40.89
C GLU A 279 -54.71 -26.61 42.43
N ALA A 280 -54.73 -25.45 43.09
CA ALA A 280 -54.65 -25.31 44.55
C ALA A 280 -56.04 -25.13 45.20
N GLY A 281 -56.92 -26.11 45.06
CA GLY A 281 -58.21 -26.10 45.76
C GLY A 281 -58.12 -26.69 47.16
N TYR A 282 -58.77 -26.07 48.16
CA TYR A 282 -59.69 -26.75 49.09
C TYR A 282 -60.57 -25.77 49.88
N LEU A 283 -61.63 -26.31 50.50
CA LEU A 283 -62.73 -25.63 51.19
C LEU A 283 -62.33 -25.04 52.56
N ILE A 284 -63.07 -24.01 53.01
CA ILE A 284 -63.22 -23.37 54.35
C ILE A 284 -63.30 -21.84 54.13
N SER A 285 -64.25 -21.06 54.65
CA SER A 285 -65.55 -21.34 55.29
C SER A 285 -66.53 -20.19 54.94
N TYR A 286 -67.84 -20.41 55.07
CA TYR A 286 -68.78 -19.29 55.21
C TYR A 286 -68.66 -18.67 56.62
N GLY A 287 -68.80 -17.34 56.72
CA GLY A 287 -69.04 -16.63 57.97
C GLY A 287 -68.10 -15.46 58.25
N SER A 288 -68.64 -14.23 58.10
CA SER A 288 -68.11 -12.94 58.62
C SER A 288 -66.70 -12.50 58.22
N LEU A 289 -66.59 -11.35 57.52
CA LEU A 289 -66.19 -10.09 58.18
C LEU A 289 -66.57 -8.89 57.31
N GLU A 290 -66.72 -7.73 57.95
CA GLU A 290 -67.14 -6.44 57.40
C GLU A 290 -66.04 -5.39 57.68
N ASN A 291 -65.83 -4.43 56.77
CA ASN A 291 -64.98 -3.22 56.90
C ASN A 291 -63.43 -3.32 56.88
N THR A 292 -62.83 -2.17 56.51
CA THR A 292 -61.42 -1.71 56.68
C THR A 292 -60.30 -2.55 56.02
N GLU A 293 -59.45 -2.06 55.10
CA GLU A 293 -58.65 -0.81 54.94
C GLU A 293 -57.16 -0.95 55.36
N GLU A 294 -56.33 -0.06 54.80
CA GLU A 294 -54.85 0.07 54.83
C GLU A 294 -54.04 -0.84 53.87
N TRP A 295 -53.23 -0.36 52.90
CA TRP A 295 -52.23 0.75 52.80
C TRP A 295 -50.87 0.31 53.41
N CYS A 296 -49.72 0.47 52.76
CA CYS A 296 -49.11 1.74 52.34
C CYS A 296 -48.21 1.68 51.06
N HIS A 297 -47.89 2.86 50.53
CA HIS A 297 -46.98 3.06 49.37
C HIS A 297 -45.49 3.16 49.74
N ASN A 298 -44.63 3.08 48.71
CA ASN A 298 -43.72 4.18 48.34
C ASN A 298 -43.69 4.28 46.79
N LYS A 299 -43.94 5.41 46.10
CA LYS A 299 -43.31 6.76 46.12
C LYS A 299 -41.93 6.76 45.42
N ARG A 300 -41.60 7.69 44.49
CA ARG A 300 -42.32 8.91 44.04
C ARG A 300 -41.80 9.48 42.69
N VAL A 301 -42.65 10.29 42.05
CA VAL A 301 -42.35 11.50 41.23
C VAL A 301 -41.75 11.34 39.82
N ASP A 302 -42.59 11.61 38.81
CA ASP A 302 -42.24 12.36 37.59
C ASP A 302 -42.09 13.85 37.88
N HIS A 303 -41.21 14.56 37.15
CA HIS A 303 -41.27 16.03 37.10
C HIS A 303 -40.89 16.64 35.72
N PHE A 304 -41.84 16.55 34.79
CA PHE A 304 -42.28 17.61 33.87
C PHE A 304 -41.38 18.22 32.74
N HIS A 305 -42.08 18.55 31.64
CA HIS A 305 -41.67 19.37 30.47
C HIS A 305 -40.77 18.63 29.45
N VAL A 306 -40.88 18.86 28.12
CA VAL A 306 -41.13 20.12 27.37
C VAL A 306 -42.16 19.96 26.21
N LYS A 307 -42.65 21.10 25.70
CA LYS A 307 -43.53 21.32 24.51
C LYS A 307 -42.87 20.91 23.18
N LEU A 308 -43.54 20.76 22.02
CA LEU A 308 -44.95 20.90 21.56
C LEU A 308 -45.26 19.66 20.64
N SER A 309 -46.20 19.55 19.69
CA SER A 309 -47.09 20.49 18.99
C SER A 309 -48.45 19.87 18.61
N THR A 310 -49.32 20.69 18.04
CA THR A 310 -50.61 20.34 17.41
C THR A 310 -50.42 20.25 15.89
N ASP A 311 -51.00 19.24 15.20
CA ASP A 311 -52.14 19.46 14.29
C ASP A 311 -52.76 18.20 13.60
N HIS A 312 -54.00 18.38 13.15
CA HIS A 312 -54.78 17.65 12.13
C HIS A 312 -55.38 16.25 12.40
N LEU A 313 -56.66 16.14 12.05
CA LEU A 313 -57.55 14.96 12.03
C LEU A 313 -57.74 14.48 10.56
N PRO A 314 -57.89 13.17 10.27
CA PRO A 314 -59.21 12.65 9.84
C PRO A 314 -59.57 11.34 10.59
N SER A 315 -60.83 11.10 10.98
CA SER A 315 -61.99 10.72 10.13
C SER A 315 -61.80 9.41 9.37
N SER A 316 -62.57 8.38 9.74
CA SER A 316 -62.64 7.08 9.06
C SER A 316 -64.04 6.87 8.50
N THR A 317 -64.14 6.37 7.26
CA THR A 317 -65.40 6.20 6.50
C THR A 317 -65.61 4.74 6.10
N LYS A 318 -66.84 4.38 5.71
CA LYS A 318 -67.41 3.02 5.60
C LYS A 318 -66.95 2.21 4.35
N GLU A 319 -67.52 1.00 4.28
CA GLU A 319 -67.76 0.16 3.08
C GLU A 319 -66.60 -0.72 2.57
N GLU A 320 -66.80 -2.00 2.14
CA GLU A 320 -68.01 -2.86 2.15
C GLU A 320 -67.67 -4.38 2.04
N ASN A 321 -68.62 -5.25 2.42
CA ASN A 321 -68.80 -6.69 2.06
C ASN A 321 -67.72 -7.75 2.42
N GLY A 322 -68.07 -8.99 2.81
CA GLY A 322 -69.40 -9.53 3.18
C GLY A 322 -69.50 -11.08 3.27
N LYS A 323 -70.49 -11.56 4.06
CA LYS A 323 -70.95 -12.98 4.27
C LYS A 323 -70.05 -13.85 5.21
N GLN A 324 -70.58 -14.79 6.02
CA GLN A 324 -71.96 -15.32 6.09
C GLN A 324 -72.46 -15.70 7.52
N GLU A 325 -73.69 -15.24 7.81
CA GLU A 325 -74.75 -15.74 8.73
C GLU A 325 -74.49 -16.59 10.00
N ALA A 326 -75.08 -16.14 11.11
CA ALA A 326 -75.79 -16.98 12.09
C ALA A 326 -77.05 -16.23 12.61
N LYS A 327 -78.18 -16.92 12.78
CA LYS A 327 -79.49 -16.30 13.15
C LYS A 327 -79.82 -16.43 14.63
N ILE A 328 -80.16 -15.32 15.29
CA ILE A 328 -81.04 -15.29 16.46
C ILE A 328 -82.06 -14.15 16.25
N ASN A 329 -83.33 -14.43 16.53
CA ASN A 329 -84.44 -13.53 16.19
C ASN A 329 -84.62 -12.42 17.26
N LYS A 330 -85.01 -11.22 16.82
CA LYS A 330 -85.74 -10.28 17.69
C LYS A 330 -87.16 -10.81 17.92
N PRO A 331 -87.74 -10.63 19.12
CA PRO A 331 -89.19 -10.50 19.24
C PRO A 331 -89.60 -9.09 18.80
N ASP A 332 -90.58 -9.01 17.90
CA ASP A 332 -91.24 -7.75 17.55
C ASP A 332 -92.28 -7.34 18.60
N ASN A 333 -92.85 -6.14 18.44
CA ASN A 333 -94.02 -5.60 19.13
C ASN A 333 -93.89 -5.24 20.63
N VAL A 334 -93.43 -4.01 20.89
CA VAL A 334 -94.32 -3.00 21.50
C VAL A 334 -94.12 -1.69 20.74
N ASP A 335 -95.19 -1.15 20.16
CA ASP A 335 -95.14 0.10 19.42
C ASP A 335 -95.03 1.33 20.36
N SER A 336 -94.20 2.31 20.03
CA SER A 336 -93.89 3.44 20.93
C SER A 336 -95.06 4.44 21.09
N ALA A 337 -96.12 4.28 20.30
CA ALA A 337 -97.31 5.12 20.34
C ALA A 337 -98.32 4.72 21.44
N SER A 338 -98.44 3.43 21.79
CA SER A 338 -99.51 2.94 22.68
C SER A 338 -99.30 3.26 24.16
N LEU A 339 -98.06 3.53 24.56
CA LEU A 339 -97.68 3.88 25.94
C LEU A 339 -98.01 5.33 26.34
N LYS A 340 -98.52 6.15 25.42
CA LYS A 340 -98.74 7.59 25.65
C LYS A 340 -100.16 7.94 26.10
N ASP A 341 -101.13 7.08 25.81
CA ASP A 341 -102.56 7.31 26.07
C ASP A 341 -103.11 6.50 27.27
N MET A 342 -102.26 5.71 27.94
CA MET A 342 -102.63 5.02 29.18
C MET A 342 -102.76 6.00 30.35
N SER A 343 -103.76 5.81 31.22
CA SER A 343 -103.82 6.50 32.52
C SER A 343 -102.63 6.11 33.42
N LYS A 344 -102.38 6.87 34.50
CA LYS A 344 -101.27 6.55 35.42
C LYS A 344 -101.47 5.20 36.08
N GLU A 345 -102.71 4.86 36.39
CA GLU A 345 -103.14 3.61 37.01
C GLU A 345 -102.93 2.43 36.06
N GLU A 346 -103.32 2.56 34.78
CA GLU A 346 -103.08 1.55 33.75
C GLU A 346 -101.58 1.40 33.42
N LEU A 347 -100.82 2.49 33.40
CA LEU A 347 -99.37 2.45 33.21
C LEU A 347 -98.68 1.75 34.39
N VAL A 348 -99.16 1.92 35.62
CA VAL A 348 -98.66 1.20 36.80
C VAL A 348 -99.05 -0.28 36.77
N ASP A 349 -100.26 -0.65 36.33
CA ASP A 349 -100.60 -2.07 36.15
C ASP A 349 -99.81 -2.70 35.01
N PHE A 350 -99.63 -2.00 33.87
CA PHE A 350 -98.76 -2.44 32.78
C PHE A 350 -97.31 -2.63 33.24
N ILE A 351 -96.73 -1.68 33.99
CA ILE A 351 -95.38 -1.77 34.56
C ILE A 351 -95.28 -2.90 35.59
N THR A 352 -96.28 -3.12 36.44
CA THR A 352 -96.24 -4.24 37.40
C THR A 352 -96.54 -5.59 36.75
N LYS A 353 -97.23 -5.65 35.61
CA LYS A 353 -97.44 -6.85 34.80
C LYS A 353 -96.18 -7.19 34.00
N MET A 354 -95.54 -6.19 33.38
CA MET A 354 -94.18 -6.29 32.83
C MET A 354 -93.18 -6.76 33.87
N ARG A 355 -93.18 -6.16 35.07
CA ARG A 355 -92.30 -6.55 36.18
C ARG A 355 -92.56 -7.98 36.61
N ARG A 356 -93.81 -8.37 36.91
CA ARG A 356 -94.15 -9.77 37.25
C ARG A 356 -93.74 -10.76 36.16
N ASN A 357 -93.87 -10.40 34.88
CA ASN A 357 -93.45 -11.26 33.76
C ASN A 357 -91.93 -11.36 33.63
N HIS A 358 -91.21 -10.26 33.83
CA HIS A 358 -89.73 -10.23 33.87
C HIS A 358 -89.20 -10.97 35.08
N ASP A 359 -89.76 -10.75 36.27
CA ASP A 359 -89.44 -11.47 37.51
C ASP A 359 -89.75 -12.97 37.34
N SER A 360 -90.83 -13.34 36.64
CA SER A 360 -91.13 -14.73 36.29
C SER A 360 -90.12 -15.33 35.31
N GLN A 361 -89.62 -14.58 34.32
CA GLN A 361 -88.55 -15.05 33.42
C GLN A 361 -87.20 -15.15 34.15
N VAL A 362 -86.90 -14.21 35.04
CA VAL A 362 -85.71 -14.27 35.91
C VAL A 362 -85.83 -15.46 36.86
N GLN A 363 -87.00 -15.73 37.43
CA GLN A 363 -87.24 -16.89 38.28
C GLN A 363 -87.18 -18.20 37.49
N GLU A 364 -87.73 -18.26 36.27
CA GLU A 364 -87.60 -19.41 35.37
C GLU A 364 -86.13 -19.67 35.01
N LYS A 365 -85.36 -18.64 34.63
CA LYS A 365 -83.93 -18.77 34.33
C LYS A 365 -83.09 -19.07 35.56
N THR A 366 -83.51 -18.63 36.74
CA THR A 366 -82.86 -18.95 38.02
C THR A 366 -83.15 -20.38 38.42
N GLU A 367 -84.39 -20.85 38.29
CA GLU A 367 -84.77 -22.24 38.56
C GLU A 367 -84.16 -23.19 37.51
N GLU A 368 -84.02 -22.77 36.25
CA GLU A 368 -83.24 -23.49 35.23
C GLU A 368 -81.74 -23.53 35.56
N ASN A 369 -81.15 -22.45 36.07
CA ASN A 369 -79.77 -22.45 36.57
C ASN A 369 -79.64 -23.40 37.78
N PHE A 370 -80.60 -23.40 38.71
CA PHE A 370 -80.62 -24.34 39.83
C PHE A 370 -80.97 -25.77 39.42
N ARG A 371 -81.68 -25.99 38.30
CA ARG A 371 -81.92 -27.31 37.69
C ARG A 371 -80.63 -27.82 37.08
N LEU A 372 -79.95 -27.02 36.26
CA LEU A 372 -78.64 -27.33 35.67
C LEU A 372 -77.56 -27.54 36.75
N ARG A 373 -77.55 -26.76 37.83
CA ARG A 373 -76.68 -26.98 38.99
C ARG A 373 -77.01 -28.28 39.72
N ARG A 374 -78.30 -28.60 39.93
CA ARG A 374 -78.73 -29.91 40.47
C ARG A 374 -78.42 -31.06 39.50
N GLU A 375 -78.42 -30.84 38.20
CA GLU A 375 -78.10 -31.83 37.17
C GLU A 375 -76.59 -32.11 37.16
N ILE A 376 -75.76 -31.08 37.22
CA ILE A 376 -74.30 -31.16 37.39
C ILE A 376 -73.93 -31.81 38.74
N LEU A 377 -74.68 -31.53 39.82
CA LEU A 377 -74.49 -32.19 41.12
C LEU A 377 -74.97 -33.65 41.11
N ASN A 378 -76.12 -33.96 40.51
CA ASN A 378 -76.59 -35.34 40.35
C ASN A 378 -75.65 -36.19 39.47
N LEU A 379 -75.03 -35.60 38.46
CA LEU A 379 -73.96 -36.22 37.66
C LEU A 379 -72.68 -36.48 38.50
N LYS A 380 -72.55 -35.86 39.67
CA LYS A 380 -71.40 -35.97 40.58
C LYS A 380 -71.68 -36.86 41.80
N GLU A 381 -72.93 -36.91 42.29
CA GLU A 381 -73.37 -37.77 43.39
C GLU A 381 -73.89 -39.13 42.94
N ARG A 382 -74.51 -39.24 41.75
CA ARG A 382 -74.98 -40.54 41.22
C ARG A 382 -73.80 -41.32 40.64
N GLY A 383 -73.07 -41.97 41.54
CA GLY A 383 -71.79 -42.63 41.30
C GLY A 383 -71.71 -43.41 39.99
N SER A 384 -71.07 -42.81 38.99
CA SER A 384 -70.57 -43.46 37.80
C SER A 384 -69.16 -42.93 37.53
N SER A 385 -68.22 -43.84 37.28
CA SER A 385 -66.80 -43.55 37.22
C SER A 385 -66.41 -42.93 35.88
N PHE A 386 -66.71 -41.63 35.71
CA PHE A 386 -66.03 -40.81 34.72
C PHE A 386 -64.77 -40.19 35.35
N PRO A 387 -63.58 -40.80 35.21
CA PRO A 387 -62.36 -40.07 35.46
C PRO A 387 -62.33 -38.93 34.45
N LEU A 388 -62.36 -37.68 34.94
CA LEU A 388 -61.88 -36.57 34.15
C LEU A 388 -60.42 -36.91 33.82
N LYS A 389 -60.16 -37.37 32.60
CA LYS A 389 -58.79 -37.57 32.13
C LYS A 389 -58.08 -36.25 32.43
N LYS A 390 -56.97 -36.30 33.18
CA LYS A 390 -55.95 -35.25 33.13
C LYS A 390 -55.78 -34.95 31.65
N ASP A 391 -56.28 -33.81 31.20
CA ASP A 391 -56.37 -33.56 29.77
C ASP A 391 -54.95 -33.59 29.25
N LYS A 392 -54.66 -34.59 28.42
CA LYS A 392 -53.28 -34.89 28.05
C LYS A 392 -52.68 -33.72 27.29
N GLU A 393 -53.52 -32.94 26.61
CA GLU A 393 -53.12 -31.76 25.86
C GLU A 393 -52.89 -30.58 26.81
N PHE A 394 -53.73 -30.39 27.84
CA PHE A 394 -53.52 -29.38 28.88
C PHE A 394 -52.28 -29.65 29.75
N GLU A 395 -52.07 -30.88 30.23
CA GLU A 395 -50.88 -31.26 31.01
C GLU A 395 -49.60 -31.25 30.15
N LEU A 396 -49.70 -31.57 28.86
CA LEU A 396 -48.59 -31.44 27.92
C LEU A 396 -48.31 -29.96 27.62
N LEU A 397 -49.32 -29.10 27.54
CA LEU A 397 -49.16 -27.65 27.39
C LEU A 397 -48.52 -27.02 28.65
N LYS A 398 -49.00 -27.39 29.85
CA LYS A 398 -48.45 -27.01 31.15
C LYS A 398 -46.97 -27.40 31.33
N LYS A 399 -46.50 -28.43 30.60
CA LYS A 399 -45.08 -28.83 30.53
C LYS A 399 -44.32 -28.18 29.36
N LYS A 400 -44.94 -28.02 28.19
CA LYS A 400 -44.34 -27.39 27.00
C LYS A 400 -44.13 -25.89 27.16
N ILE A 401 -44.97 -25.19 27.90
CA ILE A 401 -44.81 -23.74 28.12
C ILE A 401 -43.47 -23.44 28.81
N PRO A 402 -43.09 -24.11 29.92
CA PRO A 402 -41.73 -24.06 30.46
C PRO A 402 -40.61 -24.38 29.46
N ASP A 403 -40.76 -25.42 28.62
CA ASP A 403 -39.75 -25.74 27.58
C ASP A 403 -39.59 -24.61 26.55
N VAL A 404 -40.70 -23.96 26.15
CA VAL A 404 -40.67 -22.84 25.22
C VAL A 404 -40.09 -21.58 25.89
N ILE A 405 -40.44 -21.29 27.15
CA ILE A 405 -39.81 -20.22 27.93
C ILE A 405 -38.30 -20.48 28.07
N SER A 406 -37.89 -21.74 28.32
CA SER A 406 -36.49 -22.14 28.40
C SER A 406 -35.76 -21.90 27.08
N LYS A 407 -36.34 -22.29 25.94
CA LYS A 407 -35.80 -22.02 24.60
C LYS A 407 -35.78 -20.53 24.25
N LEU A 408 -36.75 -19.74 24.70
CA LEU A 408 -36.73 -18.29 24.55
C LEU A 408 -35.63 -17.64 25.42
N ASN A 409 -35.39 -18.16 26.63
CA ASN A 409 -34.22 -17.76 27.43
C ASN A 409 -32.90 -18.16 26.72
N GLU A 410 -32.82 -19.38 26.16
CA GLU A 410 -31.67 -19.86 25.38
C GLU A 410 -31.42 -19.02 24.12
N ILE A 411 -32.47 -18.51 23.47
CA ILE A 411 -32.37 -17.55 22.36
C ILE A 411 -31.94 -16.16 22.87
N LEU A 412 -32.49 -15.65 23.97
CA LEU A 412 -32.14 -14.34 24.54
C LEU A 412 -30.69 -14.31 25.07
N VAL A 413 -30.19 -15.41 25.63
CA VAL A 413 -28.80 -15.60 26.07
C VAL A 413 -27.89 -15.94 24.88
N GLY A 414 -28.34 -16.82 23.98
CA GLY A 414 -27.64 -17.22 22.76
C GLY A 414 -27.52 -16.12 21.71
N ASN A 415 -28.32 -15.05 21.82
CA ASN A 415 -28.12 -13.80 21.08
C ASN A 415 -26.95 -12.96 21.62
N GLY A 416 -26.01 -13.58 22.35
CA GLY A 416 -24.70 -13.01 22.69
C GLY A 416 -23.89 -12.50 21.48
N LYS A 417 -24.31 -12.80 20.24
CA LYS A 417 -23.89 -12.07 19.03
C LYS A 417 -24.09 -10.56 19.15
N VAL A 418 -25.17 -10.09 19.77
CA VAL A 418 -25.39 -8.65 20.07
C VAL A 418 -24.35 -8.13 21.04
N HIS A 419 -23.92 -8.93 22.01
CA HIS A 419 -22.84 -8.56 22.91
C HIS A 419 -21.50 -8.50 22.16
N GLN A 420 -21.25 -9.45 21.26
CA GLN A 420 -20.09 -9.47 20.36
C GLN A 420 -20.07 -8.27 19.39
N PHE A 421 -21.24 -7.79 18.94
CA PHE A 421 -21.37 -6.50 18.23
C PHE A 421 -21.03 -5.31 19.15
N SER A 422 -21.44 -5.31 20.42
CA SER A 422 -21.08 -4.25 21.38
C SER A 422 -19.58 -4.23 21.72
N GLU A 423 -18.93 -5.40 21.82
CA GLU A 423 -17.48 -5.53 21.96
C GLU A 423 -16.76 -5.06 20.69
N ASN A 424 -17.28 -5.37 19.50
CA ASN A 424 -16.74 -4.86 18.24
C ASN A 424 -16.85 -3.33 18.12
N ILE A 425 -17.92 -2.71 18.64
CA ILE A 425 -18.06 -1.25 18.74
C ILE A 425 -17.00 -0.65 19.68
N GLY A 426 -16.77 -1.27 20.85
CA GLY A 426 -15.70 -0.87 21.77
C GLY A 426 -14.29 -1.07 21.19
N SER A 427 -14.09 -2.12 20.39
CA SER A 427 -12.83 -2.34 19.66
C SER A 427 -12.63 -1.27 18.59
N LEU A 428 -13.69 -0.89 17.86
CA LEU A 428 -13.65 0.15 16.82
C LEU A 428 -13.39 1.53 17.41
N SER A 429 -13.97 1.87 18.57
CA SER A 429 -13.63 3.12 19.27
C SER A 429 -12.18 3.11 19.72
N SER A 430 -11.70 2.01 20.34
CA SER A 430 -10.29 1.88 20.73
C SER A 430 -9.32 1.98 19.53
N LEU A 431 -9.74 1.52 18.35
CA LEU A 431 -8.97 1.63 17.11
C LEU A 431 -8.95 3.09 16.60
N LYS A 432 -10.07 3.82 16.72
CA LYS A 432 -10.14 5.23 16.35
C LYS A 432 -9.37 6.11 17.34
N ASP A 433 -9.43 5.84 18.64
CA ASP A 433 -8.62 6.51 19.66
C ASP A 433 -7.12 6.26 19.43
N ARG A 434 -6.73 5.02 19.09
CA ARG A 434 -5.36 4.67 18.71
C ARG A 434 -4.91 5.34 17.40
N LEU A 435 -5.81 5.50 16.42
CA LEU A 435 -5.54 6.23 15.19
C LEU A 435 -5.35 7.73 15.47
N ASN A 436 -6.21 8.33 16.29
CA ASN A 436 -6.10 9.71 16.73
C ASN A 436 -4.77 9.96 17.49
N PHE A 437 -4.38 9.02 18.37
CA PHE A 437 -3.09 9.04 19.06
C PHE A 437 -1.92 8.97 18.07
N LEU A 438 -1.91 8.00 17.14
CA LEU A 438 -0.86 7.88 16.13
C LEU A 438 -0.78 9.12 15.23
N GLN A 439 -1.91 9.80 14.97
CA GLN A 439 -1.96 11.02 14.18
C GLN A 439 -1.40 12.23 14.95
N SER A 440 -1.67 12.36 16.25
CA SER A 440 -1.07 13.40 17.10
C SER A 440 0.42 13.14 17.39
N GLU A 441 0.82 11.88 17.57
CA GLU A 441 2.22 11.45 17.66
C GLU A 441 2.98 11.76 16.36
N ASN A 442 2.40 11.50 15.19
CA ASN A 442 3.00 11.85 13.90
C ASN A 442 3.18 13.38 13.75
N HIS A 443 2.19 14.17 14.19
CA HIS A 443 2.29 15.64 14.20
C HIS A 443 3.42 16.11 15.14
N HIS A 444 3.47 15.60 16.37
CA HIS A 444 4.51 15.92 17.35
C HIS A 444 5.91 15.52 16.86
N LEU A 445 6.06 14.35 16.23
CA LEU A 445 7.31 13.90 15.61
C LEU A 445 7.72 14.81 14.44
N LYS A 446 6.76 15.29 13.63
CA LYS A 446 7.01 16.22 12.52
C LYS A 446 7.46 17.60 13.01
N ASP A 447 6.89 18.10 14.10
CA ASP A 447 7.28 19.36 14.72
C ASP A 447 8.65 19.24 15.39
N THR A 448 8.89 18.13 16.11
CA THR A 448 10.21 17.75 16.66
C THR A 448 11.27 17.68 15.55
N LEU A 449 10.95 17.09 14.39
CA LEU A 449 11.84 17.03 13.23
C LEU A 449 12.08 18.42 12.61
N SER A 450 11.07 19.28 12.56
CA SER A 450 11.20 20.69 12.20
C SER A 450 12.21 21.39 13.11
N ASP A 451 12.09 21.20 14.42
CA ASP A 451 12.92 21.90 15.40
C ASP A 451 14.35 21.35 15.44
N LYS A 452 14.52 20.03 15.29
CA LYS A 452 15.84 19.44 15.04
C LYS A 452 16.47 19.90 13.72
N LYS A 453 15.67 20.21 12.69
CA LYS A 453 16.16 20.83 11.44
C LYS A 453 16.55 22.31 11.63
N LYS A 454 15.91 23.04 12.55
CA LYS A 454 16.32 24.40 12.97
C LYS A 454 17.63 24.35 13.77
N GLU A 455 17.75 23.46 14.75
CA GLU A 455 19.00 23.21 15.49
C GLU A 455 20.14 22.84 14.54
N LEU A 456 19.92 21.93 13.58
CA LEU A 456 20.95 21.55 12.60
C LEU A 456 21.41 22.73 11.74
N LYS A 457 20.52 23.66 11.36
CA LYS A 457 20.92 24.90 10.68
C LYS A 457 21.79 25.78 11.57
N ILE A 458 21.44 25.95 12.84
CA ILE A 458 22.20 26.76 13.80
C ILE A 458 23.59 26.15 14.04
N LEU A 459 23.67 24.83 14.25
CA LEU A 459 24.92 24.09 14.39
C LEU A 459 25.76 24.13 13.11
N SER A 460 25.13 24.09 11.93
CA SER A 460 25.82 24.22 10.65
C SER A 460 26.42 25.62 10.46
N SER A 461 25.74 26.70 10.88
CA SER A 461 26.34 28.04 10.90
C SER A 461 27.48 28.14 11.91
N GLN A 462 27.31 27.62 13.13
CA GLN A 462 28.38 27.62 14.14
C GLN A 462 29.62 26.80 13.70
N LEU A 463 29.42 25.71 12.96
CA LEU A 463 30.49 24.94 12.36
C LEU A 463 31.19 25.72 11.24
N SER A 464 30.44 26.45 10.40
CA SER A 464 31.01 27.35 9.38
C SER A 464 31.87 28.44 10.03
N ASP A 465 31.35 29.14 11.03
CA ASP A 465 32.07 30.15 11.81
C ASP A 465 33.35 29.57 12.47
N ALA A 466 33.29 28.33 12.93
CA ALA A 466 34.42 27.64 13.55
C ALA A 466 35.49 27.22 12.52
N VAL A 467 35.08 26.76 11.33
CA VAL A 467 35.97 26.42 10.21
C VAL A 467 36.64 27.68 9.64
N GLU A 468 35.93 28.80 9.56
CA GLU A 468 36.51 30.09 9.17
C GLU A 468 37.54 30.57 10.20
N LYS A 469 37.21 30.52 11.50
CA LYS A 469 38.17 30.83 12.60
C LYS A 469 39.39 29.91 12.57
N LEU A 470 39.22 28.61 12.32
CA LEU A 470 40.32 27.65 12.20
C LEU A 470 41.21 27.95 10.99
N SER A 471 40.61 28.35 9.87
CA SER A 471 41.33 28.80 8.67
C SER A 471 42.13 30.08 8.95
N HIS A 472 41.55 31.00 9.74
CA HIS A 472 42.20 32.25 10.15
C HIS A 472 43.35 32.02 11.15
N LEU A 473 43.23 31.02 12.04
CA LEU A 473 44.31 30.54 12.91
C LEU A 473 45.43 29.90 12.09
N LYS A 474 45.11 29.04 11.11
CA LYS A 474 46.09 28.39 10.22
C LYS A 474 46.85 29.41 9.34
N LEU A 475 46.20 30.50 8.95
CA LEU A 475 46.85 31.64 8.28
C LEU A 475 47.82 32.37 9.23
N MET A 476 47.47 32.51 10.51
CA MET A 476 48.31 33.12 11.54
C MET A 476 49.51 32.23 11.91
N GLU A 477 49.29 30.92 12.04
CA GLU A 477 50.32 29.88 12.20
C GLU A 477 51.34 29.93 11.06
N LYS A 478 50.88 30.00 9.79
CA LYS A 478 51.78 30.14 8.64
C LYS A 478 52.60 31.44 8.69
N LYS A 479 52.02 32.55 9.14
CA LYS A 479 52.75 33.82 9.33
C LYS A 479 53.80 33.72 10.44
N LEU A 480 53.45 33.08 11.57
CA LEU A 480 54.36 32.85 12.68
C LEU A 480 55.55 31.97 12.26
N LEU A 481 55.30 30.91 11.50
CA LEU A 481 56.35 30.07 10.91
C LEU A 481 57.31 30.88 10.04
N GLN A 482 56.81 31.75 9.15
CA GLN A 482 57.69 32.60 8.33
C GLN A 482 58.51 33.62 9.14
N THR A 483 58.01 34.10 10.29
CA THR A 483 58.83 34.90 11.22
C THR A 483 59.82 34.09 12.03
N ILE A 484 59.56 32.80 12.30
CA ILE A 484 60.52 31.90 12.94
C ILE A 484 61.65 31.56 11.98
N GLU A 485 61.31 31.09 10.76
CA GLU A 485 62.24 30.82 9.66
C GLU A 485 63.20 32.02 9.44
N LYS A 486 62.63 33.24 9.34
CA LYS A 486 63.43 34.45 9.19
C LYS A 486 64.30 34.79 10.41
N HIS A 487 63.88 34.44 11.63
CA HIS A 487 64.70 34.64 12.83
C HIS A 487 65.75 33.55 13.03
N GLU A 488 65.55 32.34 12.48
CA GLU A 488 66.59 31.32 12.37
C GLU A 488 67.68 31.76 11.38
N ASP A 489 67.31 32.36 10.24
CA ASP A 489 68.25 33.04 9.33
C ASP A 489 68.98 34.22 10.02
N ASP A 490 68.24 35.16 10.64
CA ASP A 490 68.80 36.32 11.36
C ASP A 490 69.82 35.87 12.45
N VAL A 491 69.58 34.71 13.10
CA VAL A 491 70.47 34.11 14.11
C VAL A 491 71.66 33.36 13.49
N GLY A 492 71.49 32.71 12.33
CA GLY A 492 72.59 32.07 11.60
C GLY A 492 73.64 33.07 11.12
N ASP A 493 73.20 34.22 10.59
CA ASP A 493 74.06 35.34 10.24
C ASP A 493 74.77 35.92 11.46
N ALA A 494 74.04 36.13 12.57
CA ALA A 494 74.63 36.63 13.82
C ALA A 494 75.67 35.65 14.42
N HIS A 495 75.43 34.34 14.37
CA HIS A 495 76.39 33.34 14.82
C HIS A 495 77.65 33.35 13.96
N THR A 496 77.49 33.44 12.63
CA THR A 496 78.60 33.58 11.68
C THR A 496 79.42 34.85 11.94
N GLN A 497 78.76 35.97 12.23
CA GLN A 497 79.41 37.22 12.61
C GLN A 497 80.23 37.08 13.91
N VAL A 498 79.68 36.40 14.92
CA VAL A 498 80.40 36.13 16.19
C VAL A 498 81.61 35.23 15.96
N SER A 499 81.52 34.19 15.13
CA SER A 499 82.67 33.34 14.76
C SER A 499 83.77 34.15 14.09
N ILE A 500 83.44 35.01 13.11
CA ILE A 500 84.40 35.90 12.43
C ILE A 500 85.09 36.84 13.44
N ILE A 501 84.32 37.44 14.36
CA ILE A 501 84.87 38.31 15.42
C ILE A 501 85.81 37.53 16.33
N GLN A 502 85.44 36.30 16.71
CA GLN A 502 86.25 35.45 17.58
C GLN A 502 87.56 35.01 16.92
N ASP A 503 87.55 34.68 15.62
CA ASP A 503 88.77 34.37 14.86
C ASP A 503 89.67 35.60 14.70
N VAL A 504 89.11 36.80 14.44
CA VAL A 504 89.89 38.05 14.38
C VAL A 504 90.57 38.36 15.72
N TYR A 505 89.85 38.22 16.85
CA TYR A 505 90.47 38.38 18.18
C TYR A 505 91.54 37.31 18.45
N LYS A 506 91.30 36.06 18.02
CA LYS A 506 92.28 34.98 18.16
C LYS A 506 93.59 35.31 17.44
N CYS A 507 93.54 35.72 16.17
CA CYS A 507 94.73 36.12 15.43
C CYS A 507 95.46 37.30 16.10
N PHE A 508 94.73 38.32 16.57
CA PHE A 508 95.31 39.45 17.29
C PHE A 508 96.04 39.04 18.59
N PHE A 509 95.51 38.06 19.33
CA PHE A 509 96.21 37.50 20.49
C PHE A 509 97.39 36.59 20.12
N GLU A 510 97.31 35.82 19.03
CA GLU A 510 98.43 35.02 18.51
C GLU A 510 99.60 35.91 18.06
N ASP A 511 99.32 37.05 17.41
CA ASP A 511 100.32 38.06 17.03
C ASP A 511 100.99 38.70 18.26
N ILE A 512 100.21 39.17 19.25
CA ILE A 512 100.74 39.75 20.50
C ILE A 512 101.60 38.75 21.28
N VAL A 513 101.18 37.48 21.35
CA VAL A 513 101.97 36.41 21.99
C VAL A 513 103.28 36.13 21.22
N SER A 514 103.30 36.34 19.90
CA SER A 514 104.52 36.25 19.10
C SER A 514 105.49 37.41 19.38
N GLU A 515 104.98 38.63 19.53
CA GLU A 515 105.79 39.83 19.82
C GLU A 515 106.43 39.75 21.22
N PHE A 516 105.66 39.41 22.25
CA PHE A 516 106.19 39.23 23.61
C PHE A 516 107.27 38.14 23.69
N ARG A 517 107.16 37.07 22.88
CA ARG A 517 108.19 36.03 22.79
C ARG A 517 109.50 36.60 22.24
N CYS A 518 109.46 37.33 21.13
CA CYS A 518 110.65 37.96 20.54
C CYS A 518 111.32 38.97 21.49
N ILE A 519 110.55 39.80 22.20
CA ILE A 519 111.06 40.73 23.22
C ILE A 519 111.76 39.97 24.36
N THR A 520 111.19 38.83 24.79
CA THR A 520 111.77 37.99 25.85
C THR A 520 113.08 37.35 25.42
N GLU A 521 113.16 36.87 24.17
CA GLU A 521 114.36 36.29 23.57
C GLU A 521 115.50 37.34 23.43
N GLU A 522 115.17 38.57 23.01
CA GLU A 522 116.14 39.69 22.96
C GLU A 522 116.69 40.04 24.36
N LEU A 523 115.81 40.18 25.35
CA LEU A 523 116.21 40.49 26.73
C LEU A 523 117.09 39.40 27.34
N TYR A 524 116.83 38.13 27.05
CA TYR A 524 117.66 37.02 27.51
C TYR A 524 119.06 37.08 26.89
N LEU A 525 119.17 37.31 25.57
CA LEU A 525 120.45 37.46 24.88
C LEU A 525 121.26 38.65 25.41
N LYS A 526 120.59 39.79 25.65
CA LYS A 526 121.20 40.99 26.24
C LYS A 526 121.72 40.76 27.65
N ASN A 527 121.01 39.97 28.46
CA ASN A 527 121.47 39.60 29.81
C ASN A 527 122.70 38.68 29.77
N SER A 528 122.78 37.77 28.78
CA SER A 528 123.96 36.92 28.56
C SER A 528 125.22 37.75 28.32
N PHE A 529 125.17 38.74 27.41
CA PHE A 529 126.30 39.64 27.14
C PHE A 529 126.73 40.46 28.37
N MET A 530 125.77 40.93 29.17
CA MET A 530 126.05 41.63 30.44
C MET A 530 126.85 40.75 31.41
N GLN A 531 126.46 39.49 31.57
CA GLN A 531 127.12 38.57 32.49
C GLN A 531 128.56 38.23 32.02
N GLU A 532 128.76 38.10 30.70
CA GLU A 532 130.07 37.88 30.08
C GLU A 532 131.04 39.06 30.33
N ILE A 533 130.55 40.31 30.23
CA ILE A 533 131.32 41.52 30.53
C ILE A 533 131.76 41.57 32.01
N TYR A 534 130.89 41.21 32.95
CA TYR A 534 131.24 41.19 34.37
C TYR A 534 132.33 40.16 34.71
N GLU A 535 132.35 39.00 34.04
CA GLU A 535 133.39 37.98 34.28
C GLU A 535 134.77 38.47 33.84
N VAL A 536 134.86 39.21 32.72
CA VAL A 536 136.12 39.82 32.24
C VAL A 536 136.66 40.84 33.26
N ILE A 537 135.81 41.72 33.79
CA ILE A 537 136.22 42.75 34.77
C ILE A 537 136.74 42.11 36.06
N PHE A 538 136.12 41.02 36.53
CA PHE A 538 136.57 40.31 37.74
C PHE A 538 137.90 39.56 37.56
N LYS A 539 138.20 39.07 36.35
CA LYS A 539 139.51 38.52 35.99
C LYS A 539 140.60 39.61 35.97
N GLU A 540 140.32 40.76 35.37
CA GLU A 540 141.28 41.88 35.31
C GLU A 540 141.67 42.36 36.73
N ALA A 541 140.68 42.61 37.58
CA ALA A 541 140.90 43.10 38.94
C ALA A 541 141.69 42.12 39.83
N SER A 542 141.51 40.80 39.64
CA SER A 542 142.23 39.79 40.43
C SER A 542 143.70 39.62 40.02
N HIS A 543 144.09 39.98 38.79
CA HIS A 543 145.49 39.99 38.36
C HIS A 543 146.30 41.19 38.89
N SER A 544 145.65 42.33 39.15
CA SER A 544 146.33 43.54 39.65
C SER A 544 146.80 43.48 41.12
N ALA A 545 146.27 42.55 41.92
CA ALA A 545 146.52 42.50 43.37
C ALA A 545 147.78 41.70 43.78
N GLN A 546 148.48 41.06 42.84
CA GLN A 546 149.51 40.04 43.14
C GLN A 546 150.96 40.52 42.89
N ALA A 547 151.22 41.82 42.91
CA ALA A 547 152.50 42.39 42.41
C ALA A 547 153.06 43.58 43.22
N SER A 548 153.07 43.53 44.56
CA SER A 548 153.91 44.44 45.37
C SER A 548 154.20 43.89 46.77
N SER A 549 155.42 43.40 47.02
CA SER A 549 155.89 43.03 48.36
C SER A 549 157.42 43.11 48.47
N GLU A 550 157.95 44.16 49.11
CA GLU A 550 159.24 44.10 49.82
C GLU A 550 159.51 45.41 50.62
N LEU A 551 160.44 45.29 51.59
CA LEU A 551 161.05 46.35 52.41
C LEU A 551 160.14 47.07 53.44
N GLY A 552 160.65 47.16 54.68
CA GLY A 552 160.07 47.89 55.81
C GLY A 552 161.15 48.69 56.57
N ILE A 553 160.73 49.48 57.55
CA ILE A 553 161.59 50.36 58.37
C ILE A 553 161.21 50.21 59.87
N ASP A 554 162.16 50.60 60.74
CA ASP A 554 162.27 50.28 62.16
C ASP A 554 161.17 50.84 63.09
N GLU A 555 161.04 50.24 64.27
CA GLU A 555 159.85 50.30 65.14
C GLU A 555 159.82 51.52 66.09
N SER A 556 160.96 52.22 66.26
CA SER A 556 161.16 53.24 67.30
C SER A 556 160.52 54.61 67.03
N ASP A 557 160.28 55.00 65.77
CA ASP A 557 159.63 56.28 65.44
C ASP A 557 158.09 56.17 65.47
N MET A 558 157.56 54.95 65.33
CA MET A 558 156.12 54.69 65.24
C MET A 558 155.40 54.97 66.58
N GLU A 559 156.02 54.64 67.71
CA GLU A 559 155.44 54.84 69.04
C GLU A 559 155.31 56.33 69.42
N SER A 560 156.25 57.17 69.00
CA SER A 560 156.19 58.63 69.20
C SER A 560 155.08 59.27 68.36
N ALA A 561 154.96 58.87 67.09
CA ALA A 561 153.89 59.33 66.20
C ALA A 561 152.49 58.91 66.69
N MET A 562 152.35 57.67 67.20
CA MET A 562 151.10 57.18 67.79
C MET A 562 150.64 58.02 69.00
N MET A 563 151.56 58.39 69.89
CA MET A 563 151.21 59.14 71.11
C MET A 563 150.71 60.55 70.82
N GLN A 564 151.27 61.24 69.82
CA GLN A 564 150.76 62.55 69.38
C GLN A 564 149.43 62.41 68.63
N GLY A 565 149.33 61.46 67.69
CA GLY A 565 148.10 61.25 66.91
C GLY A 565 146.87 60.92 67.76
N LEU A 566 147.04 60.18 68.86
CA LEU A 566 145.96 59.87 69.79
C LEU A 566 145.41 61.09 70.55
N LEU A 567 146.17 62.17 70.72
CA LEU A 567 145.68 63.41 71.33
C LEU A 567 144.90 64.26 70.33
N ASP A 568 145.40 64.39 69.10
CA ASP A 568 144.74 65.19 68.05
C ASP A 568 143.41 64.54 67.58
N ILE A 569 143.36 63.21 67.46
CA ILE A 569 142.13 62.46 67.13
C ILE A 569 141.02 62.72 68.15
N ASN A 570 141.34 62.76 69.45
CA ASN A 570 140.35 62.98 70.50
C ASN A 570 139.73 64.39 70.44
N HIS A 571 140.48 65.41 69.99
CA HIS A 571 139.93 66.76 69.84
C HIS A 571 139.00 66.90 68.62
N VAL A 572 139.23 66.15 67.54
CA VAL A 572 138.35 66.15 66.36
C VAL A 572 137.04 65.44 66.68
N ILE A 573 137.10 64.18 67.12
CA ILE A 573 135.91 63.32 67.33
C ILE A 573 134.90 63.97 68.27
N PHE A 574 135.32 64.52 69.41
CA PHE A 574 134.42 65.13 70.39
C PHE A 574 133.78 66.45 69.96
N LYS A 575 134.26 67.07 68.87
CA LYS A 575 133.67 68.29 68.32
C LYS A 575 132.74 68.01 67.14
N GLU A 576 133.11 67.04 66.30
CA GLU A 576 132.34 66.63 65.12
C GLU A 576 131.06 65.88 65.55
N THR A 577 131.19 64.87 66.42
CA THR A 577 130.02 64.12 66.96
C THR A 577 128.98 65.00 67.67
N LEU A 578 129.39 66.15 68.23
CA LEU A 578 128.50 67.12 68.89
C LEU A 578 127.79 68.06 67.91
N VAL A 579 128.27 68.16 66.67
CA VAL A 579 127.57 68.79 65.54
C VAL A 579 126.66 67.76 64.88
N ASP A 580 127.16 66.56 64.59
CA ASP A 580 126.40 65.47 63.98
C ASP A 580 125.14 65.12 64.78
N ALA A 581 125.27 64.94 66.10
CA ALA A 581 124.13 64.66 66.97
C ALA A 581 123.08 65.80 66.99
N LYS A 582 123.50 67.04 66.68
CA LYS A 582 122.63 68.23 66.66
C LYS A 582 121.92 68.42 65.31
N GLU A 583 122.51 67.96 64.21
CA GLU A 583 121.84 67.92 62.91
C GLU A 583 120.99 66.64 62.75
N ALA A 584 121.42 65.51 63.30
CA ALA A 584 120.61 64.30 63.42
C ALA A 584 119.30 64.56 64.17
N LEU A 585 119.33 65.23 65.34
CA LEU A 585 118.11 65.62 66.07
C LEU A 585 117.20 66.61 65.31
N LYS A 586 117.71 67.35 64.32
CA LYS A 586 116.88 68.18 63.42
C LYS A 586 116.25 67.35 62.30
N LEU A 587 117.01 66.43 61.72
CA LEU A 587 116.52 65.49 60.70
C LEU A 587 115.45 64.58 61.30
N GLU A 588 115.70 63.96 62.45
CA GLU A 588 114.73 63.11 63.16
C GLU A 588 113.44 63.88 63.51
N ALA A 589 113.53 65.16 63.89
CA ALA A 589 112.35 65.99 64.12
C ALA A 589 111.53 66.23 62.83
N ALA A 590 112.20 66.53 61.70
CA ALA A 590 111.55 66.72 60.41
C ALA A 590 110.98 65.42 59.82
N GLU A 591 111.71 64.30 59.95
CA GLU A 591 111.23 62.97 59.54
C GLU A 591 110.04 62.53 60.38
N LYS A 592 110.05 62.78 61.70
CA LYS A 592 108.91 62.50 62.58
C LYS A 592 107.67 63.31 62.21
N GLU A 593 107.83 64.57 61.79
CA GLU A 593 106.72 65.41 61.34
C GLU A 593 106.18 64.95 59.97
N LYS A 594 107.06 64.57 59.03
CA LYS A 594 106.72 63.92 57.76
C LYS A 594 106.00 62.58 57.96
N LEU A 595 106.51 61.72 58.85
CA LEU A 595 105.93 60.43 59.18
C LEU A 595 104.53 60.59 59.80
N ASN A 596 104.31 61.62 60.62
CA ASN A 596 103.00 61.93 61.18
C ASN A 596 101.99 62.36 60.10
N TYR A 597 102.43 63.09 59.07
CA TYR A 597 101.62 63.40 57.88
C TYR A 597 101.32 62.15 57.04
N GLU A 598 102.31 61.28 56.82
CA GLU A 598 102.13 60.00 56.11
C GLU A 598 101.19 59.05 56.86
N ILE A 599 101.24 59.00 58.20
CA ILE A 599 100.31 58.25 59.04
C ILE A 599 98.87 58.80 58.92
N LEU A 600 98.68 60.12 58.88
CA LEU A 600 97.37 60.73 58.66
C LEU A 600 96.80 60.42 57.27
N MET A 601 97.65 60.46 56.23
CA MET A 601 97.26 60.05 54.87
C MET A 601 96.89 58.56 54.83
N LEU A 602 97.74 57.68 55.38
CA LEU A 602 97.46 56.24 55.49
C LEU A 602 96.15 55.96 56.25
N LYS A 603 95.87 56.69 57.34
CA LYS A 603 94.60 56.57 58.07
C LYS A 603 93.40 56.90 57.19
N SER A 604 93.46 57.97 56.39
CA SER A 604 92.37 58.32 55.46
C SER A 604 92.15 57.25 54.38
N VAL A 605 93.24 56.69 53.82
CA VAL A 605 93.17 55.60 52.84
C VAL A 605 92.64 54.31 53.47
N VAL A 606 92.99 54.00 54.72
CA VAL A 606 92.42 52.85 55.45
C VAL A 606 90.94 53.06 55.74
N GLU A 607 90.51 54.26 56.13
CA GLU A 607 89.09 54.58 56.33
C GLU A 607 88.27 54.52 55.02
N GLU A 608 88.86 54.89 53.89
CA GLU A 608 88.25 54.73 52.56
C GLU A 608 88.20 53.26 52.12
N LYS A 609 89.30 52.51 52.25
CA LYS A 609 89.34 51.08 51.95
C LYS A 609 88.39 50.29 52.83
N GLN A 610 88.23 50.66 54.11
CA GLN A 610 87.26 50.03 55.00
C GLN A 610 85.81 50.27 54.55
N LYS A 611 85.48 51.46 54.01
CA LYS A 611 84.17 51.74 53.42
C LYS A 611 83.92 50.93 52.14
N LEU A 612 84.94 50.80 51.29
CA LEU A 612 84.87 49.97 50.07
C LEU A 612 84.72 48.47 50.40
N ILE A 613 85.43 47.98 51.43
CA ILE A 613 85.29 46.60 51.92
C ILE A 613 83.90 46.37 52.52
N GLN A 614 83.36 47.33 53.26
CA GLN A 614 82.00 47.24 53.79
C GLN A 614 80.96 47.21 52.67
N GLY A 615 81.04 48.13 51.70
CA GLY A 615 80.16 48.15 50.53
C GLY A 615 80.20 46.82 49.75
N ALA A 616 81.41 46.33 49.42
CA ALA A 616 81.56 45.05 48.73
C ALA A 616 81.08 43.83 49.57
N ALA A 617 81.08 43.92 50.90
CA ALA A 617 80.51 42.88 51.76
C ALA A 617 78.96 42.95 51.80
N ASP A 618 78.40 44.16 51.81
CA ASP A 618 76.95 44.39 51.77
C ASP A 618 76.37 43.99 50.38
N ASP A 619 77.04 44.37 49.29
CA ASP A 619 76.73 43.92 47.92
C ASP A 619 76.75 42.38 47.81
N LEU A 620 77.76 41.72 48.39
CA LEU A 620 77.90 40.27 48.41
C LEU A 620 76.78 39.59 49.23
N VAL A 621 76.27 40.24 50.28
CA VAL A 621 75.11 39.76 51.04
C VAL A 621 73.81 39.90 50.24
N GLU A 622 73.63 41.01 49.52
CA GLU A 622 72.48 41.21 48.63
C GLU A 622 72.48 40.18 47.48
N GLU A 623 73.62 39.97 46.81
CA GLU A 623 73.74 39.02 45.71
C GLU A 623 73.55 37.57 46.18
N LYS A 624 74.01 37.25 47.39
CA LYS A 624 73.73 35.95 48.04
C LYS A 624 72.24 35.77 48.34
N GLN A 625 71.50 36.84 48.70
CA GLN A 625 70.05 36.77 48.85
C GLN A 625 69.34 36.55 47.50
N LYS A 626 69.75 37.24 46.43
CA LYS A 626 69.24 36.99 45.07
C LYS A 626 69.48 35.55 44.62
N MET A 627 70.68 35.01 44.85
CA MET A 627 71.02 33.61 44.52
C MET A 627 70.14 32.61 45.27
N VAL A 628 69.80 32.87 46.55
CA VAL A 628 68.88 32.05 47.33
C VAL A 628 67.44 32.15 46.82
N LEU A 629 66.99 33.33 46.38
CA LEU A 629 65.67 33.51 45.75
C LEU A 629 65.59 32.78 44.40
N ALA A 630 66.55 32.97 43.51
CA ALA A 630 66.61 32.28 42.22
C ALA A 630 66.69 30.75 42.38
N SER A 631 67.44 30.25 43.38
CA SER A 631 67.47 28.82 43.72
C SER A 631 66.10 28.33 44.22
N LYS A 632 65.37 29.12 45.02
CA LYS A 632 64.01 28.78 45.45
C LYS A 632 63.02 28.75 44.27
N GLU A 633 63.13 29.69 43.34
CA GLU A 633 62.31 29.72 42.12
C GLU A 633 62.62 28.55 41.19
N LEU A 634 63.89 28.19 41.00
CA LEU A 634 64.30 26.98 40.26
C LEU A 634 63.71 25.70 40.87
N ASN A 635 63.71 25.59 42.21
CA ASN A 635 63.11 24.45 42.91
C ASN A 635 61.57 24.41 42.77
N ASN A 636 60.90 25.56 42.78
CA ASN A 636 59.46 25.65 42.49
C ASN A 636 59.14 25.19 41.06
N LEU A 637 59.87 25.71 40.06
CA LEU A 637 59.71 25.33 38.65
C LEU A 637 59.98 23.84 38.42
N SER A 638 60.99 23.27 39.10
CA SER A 638 61.26 21.83 39.08
C SER A 638 60.08 21.01 39.63
N ALA A 639 59.45 21.47 40.72
CA ALA A 639 58.25 20.83 41.26
C ALA A 639 57.04 20.94 40.31
N GLU A 640 56.85 22.09 39.65
CA GLU A 640 55.81 22.27 38.62
C GLU A 640 56.04 21.36 37.41
N ILE A 641 57.28 21.21 36.94
CA ILE A 641 57.65 20.29 35.84
C ILE A 641 57.31 18.84 36.23
N ILE A 642 57.63 18.42 37.45
CA ILE A 642 57.28 17.08 37.95
C ILE A 642 55.75 16.91 38.02
N GLN A 643 55.01 17.94 38.47
CA GLN A 643 53.55 17.90 38.50
C GLN A 643 52.94 17.81 37.09
N GLN A 644 53.43 18.60 36.13
CA GLN A 644 52.99 18.53 34.73
C GLN A 644 53.31 17.16 34.12
N HIS A 645 54.50 16.61 34.37
CA HIS A 645 54.87 15.28 33.86
C HIS A 645 53.97 14.17 34.42
N ASN A 646 53.61 14.24 35.71
CA ASN A 646 52.64 13.33 36.32
C ASN A 646 51.24 13.45 35.70
N VAL A 647 50.76 14.67 35.42
CA VAL A 647 49.48 14.91 34.74
C VAL A 647 49.51 14.37 33.30
N ILE A 648 50.61 14.56 32.57
CA ILE A 648 50.80 14.00 31.22
C ILE A 648 50.77 12.46 31.28
N ALA A 649 51.46 11.84 32.25
CA ALA A 649 51.45 10.39 32.43
C ALA A 649 50.08 9.82 32.83
N GLU A 650 49.25 10.58 33.55
CA GLU A 650 47.83 10.26 33.79
C GLU A 650 47.01 10.34 32.50
N LYS A 651 47.16 11.42 31.72
CA LYS A 651 46.45 11.61 30.45
C LYS A 651 46.85 10.61 29.36
N CYS A 652 48.10 10.15 29.31
CA CYS A 652 48.48 9.04 28.45
C CYS A 652 47.78 7.73 28.86
N ARG A 653 47.63 7.45 30.16
CA ARG A 653 46.87 6.28 30.63
C ARG A 653 45.38 6.38 30.32
N GLU A 654 44.77 7.55 30.47
CA GLU A 654 43.39 7.81 30.01
C GLU A 654 43.24 7.62 28.48
N LEU A 655 44.22 8.06 27.70
CA LEU A 655 44.24 7.90 26.24
C LEU A 655 44.32 6.43 25.82
N ASP A 656 45.18 5.62 26.43
CA ASP A 656 45.28 4.20 26.10
C ASP A 656 44.03 3.40 26.53
N VAL A 657 43.39 3.75 27.64
CA VAL A 657 42.10 3.16 28.05
C VAL A 657 40.98 3.53 27.07
N THR A 658 40.86 4.80 26.68
CA THR A 658 39.82 5.24 25.72
C THR A 658 40.05 4.67 24.31
N LYS A 659 41.30 4.53 23.88
CA LYS A 659 41.72 3.81 22.67
C LYS A 659 41.36 2.32 22.72
N GLY A 660 41.57 1.65 23.86
CA GLY A 660 41.13 0.27 24.09
C GLY A 660 39.61 0.11 23.97
N ASN A 661 38.85 1.03 24.57
CA ASN A 661 37.38 1.06 24.46
C ASN A 661 36.91 1.31 23.02
N LEU A 662 37.58 2.17 22.26
CA LEU A 662 37.27 2.42 20.85
C LEU A 662 37.50 1.18 19.98
N VAL A 663 38.58 0.43 20.21
CA VAL A 663 38.85 -0.85 19.53
C VAL A 663 37.80 -1.91 19.88
N ALA A 664 37.33 -1.96 21.12
CA ALA A 664 36.22 -2.84 21.52
C ALA A 664 34.92 -2.46 20.80
N ALA A 665 34.56 -1.18 20.79
CA ALA A 665 33.35 -0.68 20.11
C ALA A 665 33.37 -0.93 18.59
N LEU A 666 34.53 -0.76 17.92
CA LEU A 666 34.70 -1.09 16.51
C LEU A 666 34.46 -2.59 16.24
N LYS A 667 34.90 -3.47 17.15
CA LYS A 667 34.67 -4.92 17.06
C LYS A 667 33.20 -5.29 17.25
N GLU A 668 32.47 -4.59 18.13
CA GLU A 668 31.03 -4.76 18.26
C GLU A 668 30.27 -4.28 17.01
N ILE A 669 30.64 -3.12 16.46
CA ILE A 669 30.05 -2.58 15.22
C ILE A 669 30.18 -3.57 14.06
N GLU A 670 31.35 -4.21 13.89
CA GLU A 670 31.54 -5.21 12.83
C GLU A 670 30.68 -6.47 13.08
N GLN A 671 30.53 -6.94 14.32
CA GLN A 671 29.58 -8.02 14.64
C GLN A 671 28.11 -7.65 14.40
N TYR A 672 27.72 -6.39 14.63
CA TYR A 672 26.38 -5.92 14.27
C TYR A 672 26.18 -5.85 12.76
N LYS A 673 27.22 -5.48 12.00
CA LYS A 673 27.25 -5.46 10.53
C LYS A 673 27.17 -6.86 9.92
N GLU A 674 27.87 -7.85 10.48
CA GLU A 674 27.71 -9.27 10.13
C GLU A 674 26.26 -9.76 10.35
N LYS A 675 25.71 -9.55 11.55
CA LYS A 675 24.31 -9.92 11.89
C LYS A 675 23.29 -9.21 11.01
N MET A 676 23.54 -7.94 10.67
CA MET A 676 22.68 -7.16 9.77
C MET A 676 22.70 -7.76 8.34
N HIS A 677 23.86 -8.20 7.87
CA HIS A 677 23.99 -8.86 6.56
C HIS A 677 23.28 -10.22 6.53
N GLU A 678 23.38 -11.01 7.60
CA GLU A 678 22.65 -12.28 7.75
C GLU A 678 21.12 -12.07 7.80
N LEU A 679 20.66 -11.08 8.56
CA LEU A 679 19.23 -10.72 8.63
C LEU A 679 18.72 -10.21 7.27
N HIS A 680 19.50 -9.42 6.55
CA HIS A 680 19.14 -8.94 5.22
C HIS A 680 19.06 -10.09 4.21
N GLN A 681 20.01 -11.03 4.23
CA GLN A 681 19.97 -12.23 3.37
C GLN A 681 18.76 -13.13 3.69
N ASN A 682 18.42 -13.29 4.98
CA ASN A 682 17.23 -14.01 5.40
C ASN A 682 15.93 -13.30 4.98
N LEU A 683 15.89 -11.97 5.01
CA LEU A 683 14.76 -11.17 4.53
C LEU A 683 14.59 -11.31 3.01
N GLU A 684 15.67 -11.21 2.24
CA GLU A 684 15.67 -11.42 0.79
C GLU A 684 15.16 -12.83 0.43
N GLN A 685 15.63 -13.87 1.11
CA GLN A 685 15.12 -15.24 0.92
C GLN A 685 13.63 -15.36 1.25
N ARG A 686 13.13 -14.69 2.31
CA ARG A 686 11.71 -14.67 2.65
C ARG A 686 10.88 -13.90 1.63
N MET A 687 11.38 -12.78 1.11
CA MET A 687 10.72 -11.98 0.07
C MET A 687 10.60 -12.77 -1.24
N ASN A 688 11.65 -13.47 -1.66
CA ASN A 688 11.60 -14.35 -2.84
C ASN A 688 10.60 -15.50 -2.67
N LYS A 689 10.56 -16.14 -1.49
CA LYS A 689 9.54 -17.16 -1.16
C LYS A 689 8.13 -16.56 -1.19
N LEU A 690 7.92 -15.35 -0.64
CA LEU A 690 6.63 -14.66 -0.66
C LEU A 690 6.17 -14.35 -2.08
N ARG A 691 7.04 -13.76 -2.92
CA ARG A 691 6.82 -13.50 -4.35
C ARG A 691 6.37 -14.77 -5.10
N GLY A 692 7.11 -15.87 -4.96
CA GLY A 692 6.74 -17.16 -5.56
C GLY A 692 5.46 -17.81 -4.99
N THR A 693 4.95 -17.38 -3.83
CA THR A 693 3.61 -17.78 -3.34
C THR A 693 2.50 -16.85 -3.81
N ASP A 694 2.79 -15.58 -4.05
CA ASP A 694 1.83 -14.62 -4.61
C ASP A 694 1.58 -14.87 -6.11
N GLU A 695 2.62 -15.22 -6.86
CA GLU A 695 2.49 -15.69 -8.24
C GLU A 695 1.58 -16.94 -8.33
N LYS A 696 1.77 -17.91 -7.43
CA LYS A 696 0.90 -19.09 -7.32
C LYS A 696 -0.53 -18.73 -6.90
N ARG A 697 -0.71 -17.74 -6.02
CA ARG A 697 -2.02 -17.21 -5.60
C ARG A 697 -2.75 -16.54 -6.78
N LYS A 698 -2.03 -15.73 -7.58
CA LYS A 698 -2.55 -15.08 -8.79
C LYS A 698 -2.96 -16.11 -9.85
N ALA A 699 -2.11 -17.12 -10.10
CA ALA A 699 -2.45 -18.22 -11.00
C ALA A 699 -3.68 -19.01 -10.52
N LEU A 700 -3.78 -19.32 -9.22
CA LEU A 700 -4.95 -19.97 -8.65
C LEU A 700 -6.21 -19.10 -8.78
N HIS A 701 -6.13 -17.79 -8.51
CA HIS A 701 -7.26 -16.86 -8.67
C HIS A 701 -7.74 -16.80 -10.12
N ALA A 702 -6.83 -16.78 -11.11
CA ALA A 702 -7.19 -16.81 -12.53
C ALA A 702 -7.91 -18.12 -12.92
N VAL A 703 -7.46 -19.27 -12.38
CA VAL A 703 -8.14 -20.57 -12.56
C VAL A 703 -9.53 -20.56 -11.92
N THR A 704 -9.66 -20.10 -10.67
CA THR A 704 -10.95 -20.00 -9.96
C THR A 704 -11.92 -19.06 -10.65
N GLN A 705 -11.44 -17.91 -11.16
CA GLN A 705 -12.27 -17.00 -11.95
C GLN A 705 -12.78 -17.67 -13.23
N LYS A 706 -11.91 -18.34 -13.99
CA LYS A 706 -12.31 -19.07 -15.21
C LYS A 706 -13.33 -20.19 -14.89
N GLN A 707 -13.14 -20.90 -13.77
CA GLN A 707 -14.11 -21.90 -13.30
C GLN A 707 -15.47 -21.27 -12.94
N GLN A 708 -15.49 -20.07 -12.34
CA GLN A 708 -16.73 -19.35 -12.06
C GLN A 708 -17.43 -18.86 -13.35
N GLU A 709 -16.67 -18.39 -14.34
CA GLU A 709 -17.20 -18.01 -15.66
C GLU A 709 -17.78 -19.21 -16.42
N GLU A 710 -17.10 -20.37 -16.40
CA GLU A 710 -17.61 -21.63 -16.93
C GLU A 710 -18.86 -22.12 -16.18
N LEU A 711 -18.90 -22.01 -14.85
CA LEU A 711 -20.07 -22.35 -14.02
C LEU A 711 -21.27 -21.45 -14.36
N ASN A 712 -21.06 -20.14 -14.48
CA ASN A 712 -22.10 -19.18 -14.86
C ASN A 712 -22.66 -19.49 -16.26
N LEU A 713 -21.81 -19.88 -17.22
CA LEU A 713 -22.21 -20.29 -18.56
C LEU A 713 -23.01 -21.61 -18.55
N ILE A 714 -22.63 -22.59 -17.72
CA ILE A 714 -23.39 -23.82 -17.51
C ILE A 714 -24.76 -23.51 -16.90
N GLU A 715 -24.82 -22.66 -15.88
CA GLU A 715 -26.07 -22.26 -15.22
C GLU A 715 -27.01 -21.50 -16.16
N ALA A 716 -26.47 -20.62 -17.02
CA ALA A 716 -27.24 -19.93 -18.06
C ALA A 716 -27.81 -20.91 -19.11
N LYS A 717 -27.01 -21.87 -19.57
CA LYS A 717 -27.47 -22.96 -20.46
C LYS A 717 -28.55 -23.81 -19.79
N GLU A 718 -28.38 -24.14 -18.51
CA GLU A 718 -29.33 -24.91 -17.72
C GLU A 718 -30.67 -24.17 -17.53
N ARG A 719 -30.66 -22.87 -17.20
CA ARG A 719 -31.88 -22.03 -17.18
C ARG A 719 -32.60 -22.04 -18.54
N LYS A 720 -31.86 -22.01 -19.66
CA LYS A 720 -32.45 -22.11 -21.01
C LYS A 720 -33.11 -23.49 -21.23
N ARG A 721 -32.44 -24.59 -20.83
CA ARG A 721 -33.02 -25.94 -20.92
C ARG A 721 -34.28 -26.09 -20.07
N ARG A 722 -34.33 -25.52 -18.85
CA ARG A 722 -35.53 -25.55 -18.00
C ARG A 722 -36.72 -24.87 -18.65
N LYS A 723 -36.55 -23.66 -19.21
CA LYS A 723 -37.62 -22.98 -19.97
C LYS A 723 -38.12 -23.79 -21.17
N GLN A 724 -37.23 -24.49 -21.88
CA GLN A 724 -37.61 -25.40 -22.96
C GLN A 724 -38.36 -26.64 -22.44
N MET A 725 -37.93 -27.20 -21.31
CA MET A 725 -38.60 -28.33 -20.64
C MET A 725 -39.99 -27.94 -20.12
N GLU A 726 -40.13 -26.79 -19.45
CA GLU A 726 -41.41 -26.22 -18.99
C GLU A 726 -42.39 -26.05 -20.16
N SER A 727 -41.92 -25.48 -21.28
CA SER A 727 -42.71 -25.34 -22.52
C SER A 727 -43.13 -26.71 -23.08
N THR A 728 -42.25 -27.71 -23.03
CA THR A 728 -42.53 -29.07 -23.49
C THR A 728 -43.54 -29.78 -22.57
N ILE A 729 -43.41 -29.64 -21.26
CA ILE A 729 -44.33 -30.19 -20.25
C ILE A 729 -45.72 -29.57 -20.41
N TYR A 730 -45.82 -28.26 -20.67
CA TYR A 730 -47.09 -27.59 -20.98
C TYR A 730 -47.75 -28.15 -22.24
N LEU A 731 -46.99 -28.33 -23.33
CA LEU A 731 -47.50 -28.94 -24.57
C LEU A 731 -47.95 -30.40 -24.36
N ILE A 732 -47.20 -31.19 -23.58
CA ILE A 732 -47.57 -32.58 -23.24
C ILE A 732 -48.86 -32.62 -22.40
N HIS A 733 -49.01 -31.76 -21.39
CA HIS A 733 -50.26 -31.67 -20.61
C HIS A 733 -51.44 -31.28 -21.48
N LYS A 734 -51.29 -30.26 -22.34
CA LYS A 734 -52.33 -29.83 -23.27
C LYS A 734 -52.73 -30.94 -24.25
N LEU A 735 -51.74 -31.69 -24.78
CA LEU A 735 -52.00 -32.85 -25.63
C LEU A 735 -52.74 -33.95 -24.87
N LEU A 736 -52.32 -34.27 -23.65
CA LEU A 736 -52.96 -35.28 -22.80
C LEU A 736 -54.43 -34.93 -22.52
N THR A 737 -54.74 -33.67 -22.18
CA THR A 737 -56.13 -33.21 -22.02
C THR A 737 -56.95 -33.39 -23.30
N MET A 738 -56.40 -33.03 -24.47
CA MET A 738 -57.09 -33.21 -25.76
C MET A 738 -57.31 -34.70 -26.10
N VAL A 739 -56.42 -35.58 -25.68
CA VAL A 739 -56.57 -37.04 -25.81
C VAL A 739 -57.64 -37.57 -24.86
N THR A 740 -57.64 -37.20 -23.57
CA THR A 740 -58.69 -37.65 -22.63
C THR A 740 -60.08 -37.13 -23.02
N ASP A 741 -60.17 -35.91 -23.56
CA ASP A 741 -61.41 -35.37 -24.12
C ASP A 741 -61.88 -36.15 -25.36
N PHE A 742 -60.94 -36.63 -26.18
CA PHE A 742 -61.24 -37.47 -27.35
C PHE A 742 -61.69 -38.87 -26.93
N GLU A 743 -61.00 -39.51 -25.99
CA GLU A 743 -61.42 -40.80 -25.40
C GLU A 743 -62.81 -40.70 -24.76
N ALA A 744 -63.11 -39.62 -24.02
CA ALA A 744 -64.42 -39.39 -23.43
C ALA A 744 -65.53 -39.25 -24.49
N ARG A 745 -65.27 -38.55 -25.61
CA ARG A 745 -66.19 -38.47 -26.75
C ARG A 745 -66.39 -39.83 -27.41
N VAL A 746 -65.30 -40.53 -27.74
CA VAL A 746 -65.34 -41.85 -28.40
C VAL A 746 -66.05 -42.88 -27.53
N ASN A 747 -65.76 -42.96 -26.23
CA ASN A 747 -66.40 -43.90 -25.31
C ASN A 747 -67.90 -43.61 -25.15
N LYS A 748 -68.30 -42.33 -25.16
CA LYS A 748 -69.73 -41.92 -25.16
C LYS A 748 -70.43 -42.38 -26.45
N ASP A 749 -69.80 -42.27 -27.60
CA ASP A 749 -70.37 -42.72 -28.88
C ASP A 749 -70.36 -44.24 -29.06
N ILE A 750 -69.34 -44.94 -28.56
CA ILE A 750 -69.34 -46.41 -28.44
C ILE A 750 -70.50 -46.84 -27.55
N SER A 751 -70.65 -46.26 -26.36
CA SER A 751 -71.75 -46.56 -25.43
C SER A 751 -73.13 -46.32 -26.08
N ARG A 752 -73.29 -45.20 -26.80
CA ARG A 752 -74.50 -44.87 -27.57
C ARG A 752 -74.79 -45.91 -28.65
N ASN A 753 -73.78 -46.39 -29.37
CA ASN A 753 -73.94 -47.41 -30.41
C ASN A 753 -74.20 -48.81 -29.82
N CYS A 754 -73.58 -49.18 -28.70
CA CYS A 754 -73.89 -50.42 -27.98
C CYS A 754 -75.35 -50.46 -27.50
N LEU A 755 -75.87 -49.35 -26.95
CA LEU A 755 -77.29 -49.25 -26.56
C LEU A 755 -78.23 -49.39 -27.77
N ARG A 756 -77.90 -48.79 -28.92
CA ARG A 756 -78.66 -48.96 -30.17
C ARG A 756 -78.62 -50.40 -30.70
N LEU A 757 -77.46 -51.06 -30.64
CA LEU A 757 -77.30 -52.45 -31.04
C LEU A 757 -78.10 -53.40 -30.13
N GLU A 758 -78.13 -53.16 -28.82
CA GLU A 758 -78.91 -53.99 -27.89
C GLU A 758 -80.42 -53.76 -28.06
N SER A 759 -80.88 -52.54 -28.38
CA SER A 759 -82.27 -52.29 -28.82
C SER A 759 -82.60 -53.12 -30.06
N MET A 760 -81.79 -52.99 -31.11
CA MET A 760 -81.98 -53.71 -32.38
C MET A 760 -81.92 -55.24 -32.19
N ARG A 761 -81.10 -55.73 -31.26
CA ARG A 761 -81.04 -57.15 -30.85
C ARG A 761 -82.33 -57.60 -30.16
N SER A 762 -82.91 -56.76 -29.30
CA SER A 762 -84.20 -57.04 -28.65
C SER A 762 -85.36 -57.05 -29.65
N GLU A 763 -85.35 -56.13 -30.61
CA GLU A 763 -86.29 -56.05 -31.73
C GLU A 763 -86.16 -57.29 -32.63
N PHE A 764 -84.94 -57.68 -32.99
CA PHE A 764 -84.68 -58.90 -33.76
C PHE A 764 -85.10 -60.16 -33.00
N HIS A 765 -84.94 -60.21 -31.67
CA HIS A 765 -85.43 -61.33 -30.86
C HIS A 765 -86.97 -61.39 -30.86
N SER A 766 -87.65 -60.24 -30.79
CA SER A 766 -89.12 -60.14 -30.93
C SER A 766 -89.59 -60.60 -32.32
N ILE A 767 -88.91 -60.17 -33.39
CA ILE A 767 -89.19 -60.60 -34.78
C ILE A 767 -88.96 -62.11 -34.94
N ASN A 768 -87.86 -62.65 -34.41
CA ASN A 768 -87.56 -64.09 -34.45
C ASN A 768 -88.65 -64.90 -33.72
N ASN A 769 -89.13 -64.43 -32.56
CA ASN A 769 -90.21 -65.11 -31.85
C ASN A 769 -91.55 -65.02 -32.60
N LYS A 770 -91.88 -63.90 -33.25
CA LYS A 770 -93.01 -63.81 -34.20
C LYS A 770 -92.85 -64.78 -35.38
N ALA A 771 -91.66 -64.89 -35.95
CA ALA A 771 -91.36 -65.80 -37.05
C ALA A 771 -91.48 -67.28 -36.64
N LYS A 772 -91.06 -67.65 -35.41
CA LYS A 772 -91.30 -68.99 -34.84
C LYS A 772 -92.80 -69.28 -34.71
N VAL A 773 -93.58 -68.35 -34.16
CA VAL A 773 -95.05 -68.51 -34.04
C VAL A 773 -95.70 -68.68 -35.42
N LEU A 774 -95.31 -67.87 -36.41
CA LEU A 774 -95.78 -68.01 -37.79
C LEU A 774 -95.38 -69.35 -38.42
N LYS A 775 -94.17 -69.86 -38.16
CA LYS A 775 -93.72 -71.18 -38.64
C LYS A 775 -94.53 -72.31 -38.01
N THR A 776 -94.79 -72.27 -36.70
CA THR A 776 -95.66 -73.24 -36.01
C THR A 776 -97.09 -73.17 -36.55
N MET A 777 -97.64 -71.97 -36.74
CA MET A 777 -98.97 -71.76 -37.31
C MET A 777 -99.06 -72.31 -38.75
N SER A 778 -98.02 -72.08 -39.57
CA SER A 778 -97.92 -72.64 -40.93
C SER A 778 -97.88 -74.17 -40.94
N LEU A 779 -97.17 -74.81 -40.00
CA LEU A 779 -97.17 -76.26 -39.85
C LEU A 779 -98.57 -76.78 -39.44
N VAL A 780 -99.27 -76.11 -38.53
CA VAL A 780 -100.64 -76.48 -38.14
C VAL A 780 -101.62 -76.32 -39.31
N TYR A 781 -101.49 -75.26 -40.13
CA TYR A 781 -102.31 -75.12 -41.34
C TYR A 781 -101.99 -76.18 -42.40
N LYS A 782 -100.70 -76.49 -42.62
CA LYS A 782 -100.26 -77.55 -43.54
C LYS A 782 -100.84 -78.91 -43.11
N GLN A 783 -100.69 -79.27 -41.83
CA GLN A 783 -101.25 -80.52 -41.29
C GLN A 783 -102.77 -80.58 -41.45
N LYS A 784 -103.50 -79.49 -41.13
CA LYS A 784 -104.96 -79.42 -41.32
C LYS A 784 -105.40 -79.57 -42.78
N LEU A 785 -104.60 -79.06 -43.73
CA LEU A 785 -104.85 -79.24 -45.16
C LEU A 785 -104.57 -80.69 -45.58
N GLU A 786 -103.46 -81.27 -45.13
CA GLU A 786 -103.09 -82.67 -45.41
C GLU A 786 -104.12 -83.67 -44.86
N THR A 787 -104.62 -83.46 -43.63
CA THR A 787 -105.71 -84.27 -43.07
C THR A 787 -106.98 -84.14 -43.92
N ARG A 788 -107.40 -82.92 -44.27
CA ARG A 788 -108.57 -82.69 -45.14
C ARG A 788 -108.42 -83.33 -46.52
N SER A 789 -107.23 -83.29 -47.12
CA SER A 789 -106.96 -83.92 -48.41
C SER A 789 -107.07 -85.44 -48.32
N SER A 790 -106.50 -86.05 -47.27
CA SER A 790 -106.62 -87.49 -47.04
C SER A 790 -108.06 -87.90 -46.68
N ASP A 791 -108.83 -87.06 -46.00
CA ASP A 791 -110.25 -87.34 -45.72
C ASP A 791 -111.14 -87.18 -46.96
N LEU A 792 -110.76 -86.28 -47.89
CA LEU A 792 -111.38 -86.18 -49.21
C LEU A 792 -111.06 -87.40 -50.09
N GLU A 793 -109.79 -87.81 -50.13
CA GLU A 793 -109.30 -88.99 -50.87
C GLU A 793 -109.99 -90.30 -50.40
N LYS A 794 -110.24 -90.43 -49.09
CA LYS A 794 -111.06 -91.54 -48.55
C LYS A 794 -112.51 -91.48 -49.02
N ALA A 795 -113.12 -90.29 -49.02
CA ALA A 795 -114.50 -90.10 -49.45
C ALA A 795 -114.67 -90.29 -50.98
N GLU A 796 -113.67 -89.91 -51.76
CA GLU A 796 -113.57 -90.18 -53.20
C GLU A 796 -113.51 -91.69 -53.46
N ALA A 797 -112.61 -92.41 -52.77
CA ALA A 797 -112.54 -93.88 -52.86
C ALA A 797 -113.80 -94.62 -52.34
N GLU A 798 -114.52 -94.06 -51.36
CA GLU A 798 -115.82 -94.58 -50.90
C GLU A 798 -116.93 -94.34 -51.93
N VAL A 799 -116.91 -93.19 -52.62
CA VAL A 799 -117.83 -92.89 -53.74
C VAL A 799 -117.53 -93.76 -54.97
N ASP A 800 -116.26 -94.01 -55.28
CA ASP A 800 -115.86 -94.92 -56.36
C ASP A 800 -116.30 -96.36 -56.09
N LEU A 801 -116.11 -96.85 -54.85
CA LEU A 801 -116.62 -98.17 -54.42
C LEU A 801 -118.14 -98.28 -54.53
N LEU A 802 -118.87 -97.24 -54.14
CA LEU A 802 -120.33 -97.18 -54.32
C LEU A 802 -120.72 -97.08 -55.81
N GLY A 803 -119.87 -96.48 -56.65
CA GLY A 803 -119.99 -96.49 -58.11
C GLY A 803 -119.87 -97.89 -58.68
N ASP A 804 -118.83 -98.63 -58.31
CA ASP A 804 -118.63 -100.04 -58.70
C ASP A 804 -119.80 -100.94 -58.22
N GLU A 805 -120.33 -100.72 -57.01
CA GLU A 805 -121.54 -101.42 -56.54
C GLU A 805 -122.78 -101.06 -57.38
N VAL A 806 -122.97 -99.79 -57.75
CA VAL A 806 -124.08 -99.37 -58.62
C VAL A 806 -123.96 -99.93 -60.04
N ASP A 807 -122.76 -99.90 -60.65
CA ASP A 807 -122.54 -100.42 -61.99
C ASP A 807 -122.63 -101.96 -62.06
N THR A 808 -122.19 -102.67 -61.03
CA THR A 808 -122.40 -104.13 -60.92
C THR A 808 -123.88 -104.49 -60.73
N LEU A 809 -124.64 -103.70 -59.96
CA LEU A 809 -126.10 -103.83 -59.84
C LEU A 809 -126.82 -103.50 -61.16
N LEU A 810 -126.41 -102.46 -61.89
CA LEU A 810 -126.94 -102.12 -63.21
C LEU A 810 -126.65 -103.24 -64.23
N SER A 811 -125.45 -103.79 -64.25
CA SER A 811 -125.09 -104.91 -65.12
C SER A 811 -125.82 -106.22 -64.75
N LEU A 812 -126.19 -106.41 -63.48
CA LEU A 812 -127.06 -107.51 -63.07
C LEU A 812 -128.51 -107.27 -63.53
N LEU A 813 -129.01 -106.05 -63.38
CA LEU A 813 -130.35 -105.65 -63.85
C LEU A 813 -130.47 -105.77 -65.38
N GLU A 814 -129.42 -105.44 -66.13
CA GLU A 814 -129.34 -105.62 -67.59
C GLU A 814 -129.43 -107.10 -67.98
N LYS A 815 -128.69 -107.99 -67.28
CA LYS A 815 -128.76 -109.43 -67.51
C LYS A 815 -130.14 -110.01 -67.20
N ILE A 816 -130.80 -109.51 -66.15
CA ILE A 816 -132.19 -109.85 -65.82
C ILE A 816 -133.14 -109.35 -66.91
N TYR A 817 -132.96 -108.12 -67.40
CA TYR A 817 -133.74 -107.56 -68.50
C TYR A 817 -133.62 -108.39 -69.79
N ILE A 818 -132.40 -108.71 -70.23
CA ILE A 818 -132.14 -109.53 -71.42
C ILE A 818 -132.76 -110.92 -71.28
N ALA A 819 -132.66 -111.54 -70.09
CA ALA A 819 -133.28 -112.83 -69.83
C ALA A 819 -134.82 -112.77 -69.90
N LEU A 820 -135.44 -111.73 -69.35
CA LEU A 820 -136.90 -111.53 -69.42
C LEU A 820 -137.37 -111.18 -70.84
N ASP A 821 -136.65 -110.33 -71.56
CA ASP A 821 -136.96 -109.95 -72.95
C ASP A 821 -136.88 -111.15 -73.91
N HIS A 822 -135.94 -112.08 -73.70
CA HIS A 822 -135.88 -113.35 -74.44
C HIS A 822 -137.16 -114.19 -74.29
N TYR A 823 -137.79 -114.19 -73.10
CA TYR A 823 -139.07 -114.86 -72.87
C TYR A 823 -140.31 -113.99 -73.19
N SER A 824 -140.13 -112.75 -73.64
CA SER A 824 -141.21 -111.80 -73.96
C SER A 824 -142.35 -112.40 -74.82
N PRO A 825 -142.09 -113.20 -75.89
CA PRO A 825 -143.16 -113.82 -76.69
C PRO A 825 -144.08 -114.78 -75.91
N ILE A 826 -143.61 -115.36 -74.81
CA ILE A 826 -144.40 -116.22 -73.90
C ILE A 826 -145.03 -115.37 -72.78
N LEU A 827 -144.31 -114.34 -72.31
CA LEU A 827 -144.75 -113.46 -71.24
C LEU A 827 -145.86 -112.48 -71.65
N GLN A 828 -146.15 -112.30 -72.94
CA GLN A 828 -147.27 -111.46 -73.45
C GLN A 828 -148.64 -111.80 -72.83
N HIS A 829 -148.82 -112.98 -72.24
CA HIS A 829 -150.03 -113.34 -71.51
C HIS A 829 -150.10 -112.82 -70.05
N TYR A 830 -149.07 -112.12 -69.56
CA TYR A 830 -148.94 -111.62 -68.19
C TYR A 830 -148.64 -110.10 -68.15
N PRO A 831 -149.66 -109.22 -68.22
CA PRO A 831 -149.48 -107.78 -68.41
C PRO A 831 -148.53 -107.09 -67.40
N GLY A 832 -148.65 -107.40 -66.11
CA GLY A 832 -147.80 -106.80 -65.07
C GLY A 832 -146.32 -107.16 -65.17
N ILE A 833 -145.95 -108.21 -65.91
CA ILE A 833 -144.54 -108.52 -66.20
C ILE A 833 -144.02 -107.60 -67.32
N ILE A 834 -144.84 -107.30 -68.32
CA ILE A 834 -144.49 -106.37 -69.41
C ILE A 834 -144.27 -104.95 -68.86
N GLU A 835 -145.13 -104.46 -67.96
CA GLU A 835 -144.99 -103.13 -67.34
C GLU A 835 -143.67 -102.99 -66.56
N ILE A 836 -143.25 -104.06 -65.85
CA ILE A 836 -141.94 -104.10 -65.17
C ILE A 836 -140.80 -104.17 -66.20
N LEU A 837 -140.96 -104.92 -67.29
CA LEU A 837 -140.00 -105.01 -68.40
C LEU A 837 -139.75 -103.63 -69.04
N GLU A 838 -140.80 -102.83 -69.26
CA GLU A 838 -140.69 -101.46 -69.78
C GLU A 838 -140.07 -100.49 -68.75
N LEU A 839 -140.42 -100.60 -67.46
CA LEU A 839 -139.80 -99.81 -66.39
C LEU A 839 -138.29 -100.06 -66.28
N VAL A 840 -137.89 -101.33 -66.27
CA VAL A 840 -136.48 -101.73 -66.22
C VAL A 840 -135.76 -101.28 -67.49
N ARG A 841 -136.37 -101.41 -68.66
CA ARG A 841 -135.83 -100.88 -69.93
C ARG A 841 -135.59 -99.37 -69.86
N ARG A 842 -136.53 -98.60 -69.30
CA ARG A 842 -136.43 -97.14 -69.21
C ARG A 842 -135.26 -96.70 -68.32
N GLU A 843 -135.07 -97.37 -67.20
CA GLU A 843 -133.98 -97.06 -66.26
C GLU A 843 -132.61 -97.48 -66.83
N LEU A 844 -132.50 -98.69 -67.41
CA LEU A 844 -131.28 -99.19 -68.07
C LEU A 844 -130.87 -98.35 -69.29
N THR A 845 -131.83 -97.83 -70.05
CA THR A 845 -131.54 -96.94 -71.19
C THR A 845 -131.32 -95.48 -70.78
N GLY A 846 -131.29 -95.18 -69.47
CA GLY A 846 -130.99 -93.85 -68.93
C GLY A 846 -132.07 -92.78 -69.23
N TYR A 847 -133.24 -93.17 -69.75
CA TYR A 847 -134.28 -92.24 -70.21
C TYR A 847 -135.11 -91.61 -69.06
N SER A 848 -134.76 -91.87 -67.81
CA SER A 848 -135.54 -91.47 -66.62
C SER A 848 -134.99 -90.32 -65.77
N ARG A 849 -133.89 -89.62 -66.14
CA ARG A 849 -133.40 -88.44 -65.37
C ARG A 849 -132.65 -87.39 -66.20
N LYS A 850 -133.40 -86.44 -66.76
CA LYS A 850 -132.92 -85.06 -67.05
C LYS A 850 -133.83 -84.06 -66.34
N LEU A 851 -133.69 -83.98 -65.01
CA LEU A 851 -134.45 -83.05 -64.16
C LEU A 851 -133.79 -82.83 -62.79
N VAL A 852 -132.64 -82.15 -62.81
CA VAL A 852 -132.11 -81.12 -61.87
C VAL A 852 -130.77 -80.67 -62.46
#